data_AF-A0A9E4J833-F1
#
_entry.id   AF-A0A9E4J833-F1
#
_cell.length_a   1.000
_cell.length_b   1.000
_cell.length_c   1.000
_cell.angle_alpha   90.00
_cell.angle_beta   90.00
_cell.angle_gamma   90.00
#
_symmetry.space_group_name_H-M   'P 1'
#
loop_
_entity.id
_entity.type
_entity.pdbx_description
1 polymer ?
#
loop_
_entity_poly.entity_id
_entity_poly.type
_entity_poly.pdbx_seq_one_letter_code
_entity_poly.pdbx_strand_id
1 'polypeptide(L)'
;MGMSHVRKHLRPSSWWLFGATLALVAWTWRNEVPSQQEAQRIDRNEARAAWLEGLSESPRTLVVDFRDDVTDEQLATNAYVEEPVSRLSQDDKLFRVRFGSTPALLAALDVLEADPTVESVDFDVSATLPGYQAALGQDGDRGLHHLAPPGLQACGEPAGKAARPGFPDDPCFRYQWHLAQIGAQKAWKQGQGQGVVVAVIDTGISRVGDLANTTFVPGYNFVDDKPDAQDDHGHGTHVAGTIAQSTHNGIGVAGVAFKASLMPLKVLSARGSGSMAAIAQAIRWAADHGANVVNMSLGGPFPVNAIHNAVKYARSKGVIVVAAAGNDGRGRVSYPGRYADVVAVAATQFDENATFYSNWGKTIDLAAPGGNVRVDQNGDGQPDGVLQNTVVPGQTHKQDYLWFMGTSMASPHVAGVAALLVGAGITQPDAVETLLLTTARVPKSQAGKATQGQRIDDHYGAGIVDADAALARARAGREGGALALGATLALAVTGSLRRRHRLARGGRLKLVAGLVLGSSGLFVLPGVLGFLGLATPAVLAPLTSGLPLGLSTWLGAVLGRSGHGNPLLMSAALPVLAIALGYGIKMWRPALAGFALGTAGLLFTLAVSGLVDVTWVPDSFDQIFLLVNAAIASVMALLTLLED
;
A
#
# COMPACT_ATOMS: atom_id res chain seq x y z
N MET A 1 59.56 1.23 16.72
CA MET A 1 59.50 1.61 18.15
C MET A 1 58.33 2.56 18.36
N GLY A 2 57.36 2.19 19.22
CA GLY A 2 56.47 3.14 19.90
C GLY A 2 55.13 3.48 19.23
N MET A 3 54.10 2.69 19.54
CA MET A 3 52.70 3.12 19.56
C MET A 3 52.54 4.29 20.55
N SER A 4 52.52 5.57 20.12
CA SER A 4 52.12 6.64 21.06
C SER A 4 51.59 7.97 20.46
N HIS A 5 51.31 8.12 19.16
CA HIS A 5 50.94 9.43 18.59
C HIS A 5 49.62 9.49 17.77
N VAL A 6 48.61 8.69 18.13
CA VAL A 6 47.26 8.77 17.50
C VAL A 6 46.17 9.31 18.45
N ARG A 7 46.53 9.80 19.64
CA ARG A 7 45.58 10.49 20.55
C ARG A 7 45.88 11.99 20.61
N LYS A 8 45.34 12.76 19.68
CA LYS A 8 44.85 14.14 19.86
C LYS A 8 44.34 14.69 18.52
N HIS A 9 43.11 15.20 18.52
CA HIS A 9 42.39 15.93 17.45
C HIS A 9 41.26 15.24 16.69
N LEU A 10 40.44 14.44 17.38
CA LEU A 10 39.01 14.33 17.04
C LEU A 10 38.22 15.16 18.07
N ARG A 11 37.75 16.35 17.68
CA ARG A 11 36.92 17.21 18.54
C ARG A 11 35.44 16.80 18.45
N PRO A 12 34.63 16.99 19.51
CA PRO A 12 33.25 16.48 19.63
C PRO A 12 32.21 17.11 18.68
N SER A 13 32.58 18.08 17.85
CA SER A 13 31.62 18.93 17.13
C SER A 13 31.02 18.32 15.85
N SER A 14 31.54 17.21 15.34
CA SER A 14 30.97 16.50 14.19
C SER A 14 29.79 15.59 14.54
N TRP A 15 29.71 15.13 15.80
CA TRP A 15 28.58 14.32 16.30
C TRP A 15 27.33 15.17 16.54
N TRP A 16 27.50 16.44 16.89
CA TRP A 16 26.38 17.37 17.10
C TRP A 16 25.61 17.71 15.83
N LEU A 17 26.30 17.88 14.69
CA LEU A 17 25.64 18.10 13.40
C LEU A 17 24.90 16.85 12.91
N PHE A 18 25.48 15.66 13.11
CA PHE A 18 24.84 14.39 12.78
C PHE A 18 23.60 14.13 13.66
N GLY A 19 23.71 14.36 14.97
CA GLY A 19 22.60 14.27 15.92
C GLY A 19 21.51 15.31 15.67
N ALA A 20 21.86 16.56 15.32
CA ALA A 20 20.89 17.60 15.01
C ALA A 20 20.14 17.32 13.69
N THR A 21 20.79 16.69 12.71
CA THR A 21 20.16 16.29 11.44
C THR A 21 19.21 15.12 11.65
N LEU A 22 19.60 14.12 12.46
CA LEU A 22 18.70 13.02 12.88
C LEU A 22 17.52 13.52 13.71
N ALA A 23 17.73 14.49 14.60
CA ALA A 23 16.67 15.09 15.41
C ALA A 23 15.72 15.94 14.58
N LEU A 24 16.22 16.68 13.58
CA LEU A 24 15.38 17.47 12.67
C LEU A 24 14.53 16.55 11.77
N VAL A 25 15.13 15.47 11.24
CA VAL A 25 14.41 14.45 10.47
C VAL A 25 13.35 13.75 11.33
N ALA A 26 13.68 13.36 12.56
CA ALA A 26 12.74 12.75 13.50
C ALA A 26 11.63 13.73 13.96
N TRP A 27 11.94 15.03 14.07
CA TRP A 27 10.98 16.08 14.44
C TRP A 27 10.03 16.40 13.29
N THR A 28 10.51 16.46 12.04
CA THR A 28 9.66 16.62 10.84
C THR A 28 8.79 15.40 10.58
N TRP A 29 9.18 14.21 11.07
CA TRP A 29 8.39 12.98 10.96
C TRP A 29 7.34 12.83 12.07
N ARG A 30 7.50 13.51 13.21
CA ARG A 30 6.59 13.38 14.37
C ARG A 30 5.45 14.39 14.44
N ASN A 31 5.55 15.51 13.72
CA ASN A 31 4.66 16.65 13.94
C ASN A 31 3.87 17.04 12.68
N GLU A 32 3.00 16.15 12.18
CA GLU A 32 1.84 16.52 11.36
C GLU A 32 0.70 15.49 11.54
N VAL A 33 0.14 15.35 12.75
CA VAL A 33 -1.24 14.84 12.91
C VAL A 33 -1.83 15.44 14.20
N PRO A 34 -2.83 16.32 14.14
CA PRO A 34 -3.66 16.62 15.30
C PRO A 34 -4.45 15.36 15.66
N SER A 35 -4.24 14.81 16.85
CA SER A 35 -5.01 13.68 17.38
C SER A 35 -6.49 14.07 17.52
N GLN A 36 -7.35 13.56 16.64
CA GLN A 36 -8.81 13.59 16.75
C GLN A 36 -9.30 12.59 17.82
N GLN A 37 -8.75 12.65 19.04
CA GLN A 37 -9.13 11.76 20.14
C GLN A 37 -10.37 12.23 20.92
N GLU A 38 -11.01 13.33 20.52
CA GLU A 38 -12.09 13.95 21.31
C GLU A 38 -13.51 13.68 20.77
N ALA A 39 -13.67 12.97 19.64
CA ALA A 39 -14.97 12.71 19.02
C ALA A 39 -15.65 11.38 19.44
N GLN A 40 -14.96 10.46 20.13
CA GLN A 40 -15.45 9.10 20.38
C GLN A 40 -16.17 8.89 21.73
N ARG A 41 -16.36 9.94 22.54
CA ARG A 41 -17.19 9.88 23.75
C ARG A 41 -18.69 10.07 23.51
N ILE A 42 -19.13 10.08 22.24
CA ILE A 42 -20.56 10.15 21.89
C ILE A 42 -21.23 8.81 22.22
N ASP A 43 -21.81 8.81 23.42
CA ASP A 43 -22.98 8.08 23.89
C ASP A 43 -23.05 6.55 23.78
N ARG A 44 -22.29 5.88 24.65
CA ARG A 44 -22.41 4.43 24.91
C ARG A 44 -23.81 3.99 25.35
N ASN A 45 -24.55 4.86 26.03
CA ASN A 45 -25.86 4.50 26.59
C ASN A 45 -26.98 4.65 25.56
N GLU A 46 -26.95 5.70 24.72
CA GLU A 46 -27.82 5.81 23.54
C GLU A 46 -27.51 4.74 22.50
N ALA A 47 -26.24 4.41 22.28
CA ALA A 47 -25.86 3.29 21.43
C ALA A 47 -26.42 1.96 21.98
N ARG A 48 -26.26 1.68 23.28
CA ARG A 48 -26.78 0.47 23.94
C ARG A 48 -28.31 0.38 23.88
N ALA A 49 -29.03 1.49 24.05
CA ALA A 49 -30.49 1.55 23.98
C ALA A 49 -31.02 1.35 22.54
N ALA A 50 -30.48 2.08 21.56
CA ALA A 50 -30.85 1.93 20.15
C ALA A 50 -30.49 0.55 19.59
N TRP A 51 -29.48 -0.10 20.17
CA TRP A 51 -29.03 -1.44 19.82
C TRP A 51 -29.97 -2.54 20.35
N LEU A 52 -30.41 -2.45 21.61
CA LEU A 52 -31.39 -3.38 22.18
C LEU A 52 -32.76 -3.29 21.51
N GLU A 53 -33.16 -2.10 21.03
CA GLU A 53 -34.41 -1.91 20.28
C GLU A 53 -34.37 -2.47 18.85
N GLY A 54 -33.16 -2.62 18.26
CA GLY A 54 -32.97 -2.98 16.85
C GLY A 54 -32.75 -4.48 16.56
N LEU A 55 -32.70 -5.33 17.59
CA LEU A 55 -32.43 -6.76 17.42
C LEU A 55 -33.73 -7.57 17.20
N SER A 56 -33.75 -8.44 16.18
CA SER A 56 -34.87 -9.35 15.95
C SER A 56 -34.93 -10.51 16.96
N GLU A 57 -33.80 -10.83 17.60
CA GLU A 57 -33.69 -11.83 18.68
C GLU A 57 -32.87 -11.26 19.84
N SER A 58 -33.31 -11.53 21.08
CA SER A 58 -32.58 -11.05 22.26
C SER A 58 -31.24 -11.77 22.40
N PRO A 59 -30.12 -11.04 22.57
CA PRO A 59 -28.80 -11.63 22.62
C PRO A 59 -28.63 -12.46 23.90
N ARG A 60 -27.95 -13.60 23.77
CA ARG A 60 -27.66 -14.53 24.88
C ARG A 60 -26.19 -14.85 25.03
N THR A 61 -25.33 -14.22 24.24
CA THR A 61 -23.91 -14.53 24.18
C THR A 61 -23.10 -13.25 24.18
N LEU A 62 -22.05 -13.21 25.00
CA LEU A 62 -21.01 -12.18 24.99
C LEU A 62 -19.71 -12.75 24.44
N VAL A 63 -18.93 -11.89 23.81
CA VAL A 63 -17.52 -12.07 23.50
C VAL A 63 -16.75 -11.21 24.48
N VAL A 64 -15.80 -11.82 25.19
CA VAL A 64 -14.97 -11.15 26.19
C VAL A 64 -13.53 -11.23 25.74
N ASP A 65 -12.92 -10.07 25.54
CA ASP A 65 -11.52 -9.88 25.19
C ASP A 65 -10.76 -9.52 26.47
N PHE A 66 -9.90 -10.40 26.93
CA PHE A 66 -9.06 -10.14 28.11
C PHE A 66 -7.72 -9.55 27.69
N ARG A 67 -7.08 -8.80 28.59
CA ARG A 67 -5.76 -8.24 28.32
C ARG A 67 -4.75 -9.35 28.05
N ASP A 68 -3.87 -9.13 27.09
CA ASP A 68 -2.83 -10.09 26.68
C ASP A 68 -1.88 -10.51 27.85
N ASP A 69 -1.79 -9.71 28.91
CA ASP A 69 -0.95 -9.97 30.10
C ASP A 69 -1.61 -10.86 31.17
N VAL A 70 -2.89 -11.23 30.97
CA VAL A 70 -3.64 -12.08 31.90
C VAL A 70 -3.19 -13.54 31.77
N THR A 71 -2.79 -14.13 32.89
CA THR A 71 -2.36 -15.53 32.96
C THR A 71 -3.55 -16.50 32.93
N ASP A 72 -3.31 -17.74 32.50
CA ASP A 72 -4.35 -18.78 32.47
C ASP A 72 -4.89 -19.10 33.88
N GLU A 73 -4.08 -18.94 34.93
CA GLU A 73 -4.50 -19.06 36.32
C GLU A 73 -5.49 -17.95 36.71
N GLN A 74 -5.25 -16.71 36.26
CA GLN A 74 -6.17 -15.59 36.48
C GLN A 74 -7.48 -15.78 35.71
N LEU A 75 -7.41 -16.26 34.46
CA LEU A 75 -8.60 -16.61 33.68
C LEU A 75 -9.42 -17.72 34.32
N ALA A 76 -8.77 -18.76 34.85
CA ALA A 76 -9.45 -19.87 35.52
C ALA A 76 -10.21 -19.46 36.79
N THR A 77 -9.84 -18.31 37.39
CA THR A 77 -10.57 -17.74 38.54
C THR A 77 -11.75 -16.84 38.16
N ASN A 78 -11.89 -16.49 36.87
CA ASN A 78 -13.01 -15.68 36.40
C ASN A 78 -14.27 -16.56 36.23
N ALA A 79 -15.34 -16.19 36.94
CA ALA A 79 -16.57 -16.98 37.02
C ALA A 79 -17.36 -17.10 35.71
N TYR A 80 -17.00 -16.34 34.67
CA TYR A 80 -17.72 -16.28 33.41
C TYR A 80 -17.00 -16.98 32.25
N VAL A 81 -15.76 -17.46 32.44
CA VAL A 81 -14.99 -18.08 31.35
C VAL A 81 -15.44 -19.52 31.14
N GLU A 82 -16.18 -19.78 30.06
CA GLU A 82 -16.67 -21.11 29.69
C GLU A 82 -15.83 -21.75 28.58
N GLU A 83 -15.79 -21.14 27.39
CA GLU A 83 -15.15 -21.73 26.20
C GLU A 83 -14.41 -20.66 25.36
N PRO A 84 -13.19 -20.96 24.86
CA PRO A 84 -12.51 -20.10 23.89
C PRO A 84 -13.29 -20.09 22.57
N VAL A 85 -13.28 -18.97 21.84
CA VAL A 85 -14.05 -18.81 20.59
C VAL A 85 -13.61 -19.79 19.49
N SER A 86 -12.33 -20.16 19.49
CA SER A 86 -11.63 -21.10 18.59
C SER A 86 -10.40 -21.67 19.31
N ARG A 87 -9.71 -22.66 18.71
CA ARG A 87 -8.44 -23.16 19.29
C ARG A 87 -7.37 -22.08 19.41
N LEU A 88 -7.38 -21.09 18.52
CA LEU A 88 -6.45 -19.96 18.53
C LEU A 88 -6.82 -18.87 19.55
N SER A 89 -8.06 -18.89 20.08
CA SER A 89 -8.52 -17.83 20.99
C SER A 89 -7.99 -17.94 22.41
N GLN A 90 -7.39 -19.08 22.78
CA GLN A 90 -6.71 -19.21 24.07
C GLN A 90 -5.45 -18.33 24.13
N ASP A 91 -4.79 -18.15 23.00
CA ASP A 91 -3.59 -17.33 22.86
C ASP A 91 -3.96 -15.84 22.80
N ASP A 92 -5.01 -15.50 22.04
CA ASP A 92 -5.55 -14.14 21.90
C ASP A 92 -6.50 -13.73 23.05
N LYS A 93 -6.62 -14.56 24.08
CA LYS A 93 -7.46 -14.35 25.29
C LYS A 93 -8.90 -13.89 24.98
N LEU A 94 -9.49 -14.41 23.89
CA LEU A 94 -10.85 -14.08 23.43
C LEU A 94 -11.84 -15.23 23.71
N PHE A 95 -12.82 -14.98 24.57
CA PHE A 95 -13.72 -16.03 25.07
C PHE A 95 -15.19 -15.74 24.76
N ARG A 96 -15.97 -16.81 24.62
CA ARG A 96 -17.42 -16.74 24.46
C ARG A 96 -18.09 -17.12 25.78
N VAL A 97 -19.04 -16.29 26.22
CA VAL A 97 -19.83 -16.54 27.43
C VAL A 97 -21.30 -16.63 27.07
N ARG A 98 -21.96 -17.74 27.40
CA ARG A 98 -23.38 -17.95 27.11
C ARG A 98 -24.23 -17.76 28.37
N PHE A 99 -25.38 -17.12 28.21
CA PHE A 99 -26.29 -16.82 29.30
C PHE A 99 -27.66 -17.43 29.06
N GLY A 100 -28.29 -17.95 30.12
CA GLY A 100 -29.63 -18.52 30.06
C GLY A 100 -30.74 -17.51 29.75
N SER A 101 -30.48 -16.21 29.94
CA SER A 101 -31.45 -15.13 29.66
C SER A 101 -30.77 -13.79 29.41
N THR A 102 -31.44 -12.89 28.68
CA THR A 102 -30.96 -11.52 28.42
C THR A 102 -30.72 -10.71 29.69
N PRO A 103 -31.56 -10.76 30.75
CA PRO A 103 -31.27 -10.06 32.00
C PRO A 103 -30.01 -10.57 32.70
N ALA A 104 -29.76 -11.88 32.68
CA ALA A 104 -28.53 -12.46 33.23
C ALA A 104 -27.29 -12.00 32.45
N LEU A 105 -27.40 -11.93 31.12
CA LEU A 105 -26.35 -11.38 30.27
C LEU A 105 -26.09 -9.91 30.61
N LEU A 106 -27.13 -9.08 30.69
CA LEU A 106 -26.98 -7.65 30.97
C LEU A 106 -26.38 -7.38 32.35
N ALA A 107 -26.70 -8.22 33.35
CA ALA A 107 -26.08 -8.14 34.67
C ALA A 107 -24.60 -8.54 34.64
N ALA A 108 -24.23 -9.56 33.86
CA ALA A 108 -22.84 -9.98 33.70
C ALA A 108 -22.02 -8.99 32.87
N LEU A 109 -22.64 -8.32 31.89
CA LEU A 109 -22.01 -7.29 31.07
C LEU A 109 -21.43 -6.18 31.94
N ASP A 110 -22.22 -5.62 32.87
CA ASP A 110 -21.76 -4.54 33.74
C ASP A 110 -20.62 -4.98 34.69
N VAL A 111 -20.59 -6.26 35.08
CA VAL A 111 -19.51 -6.84 35.89
C VAL A 111 -18.23 -7.02 35.08
N LEU A 112 -18.34 -7.58 33.88
CA LEU A 112 -17.21 -7.83 32.98
C LEU A 112 -16.60 -6.52 32.46
N GLU A 113 -17.42 -5.51 32.17
CA GLU A 113 -16.93 -4.17 31.79
C GLU A 113 -16.15 -3.47 32.91
N ALA A 114 -16.43 -3.80 34.18
CA ALA A 114 -15.73 -3.25 35.33
C ALA A 114 -14.48 -4.07 35.72
N ASP A 115 -14.27 -5.24 35.12
CA ASP A 115 -13.15 -6.12 35.43
C ASP A 115 -11.83 -5.57 34.85
N PRO A 116 -10.80 -5.29 35.67
CA PRO A 116 -9.52 -4.76 35.19
C PRO A 116 -8.73 -5.75 34.32
N THR A 117 -9.11 -7.02 34.27
CA THR A 117 -8.52 -8.03 33.38
C THR A 117 -9.14 -8.04 31.99
N VAL A 118 -10.29 -7.39 31.82
CA VAL A 118 -11.04 -7.34 30.56
C VAL A 118 -10.66 -6.09 29.78
N GLU A 119 -10.26 -6.27 28.52
CA GLU A 119 -10.00 -5.19 27.58
C GLU A 119 -11.28 -4.72 26.90
N SER A 120 -12.15 -5.66 26.51
CA SER A 120 -13.48 -5.33 25.99
C SER A 120 -14.50 -6.44 26.18
N VAL A 121 -15.77 -6.04 26.23
CA VAL A 121 -16.92 -6.94 26.22
C VAL A 121 -17.85 -6.48 25.11
N ASP A 122 -18.16 -7.39 24.21
CA ASP A 122 -19.07 -7.14 23.09
C ASP A 122 -20.13 -8.23 23.05
N PHE A 123 -21.28 -7.93 22.44
CA PHE A 123 -22.24 -8.98 22.14
C PHE A 123 -21.75 -9.83 20.96
N ASP A 124 -21.98 -11.14 21.00
CA ASP A 124 -21.63 -12.03 19.88
C ASP A 124 -22.63 -11.83 18.74
N VAL A 125 -22.30 -10.90 17.84
CA VAL A 125 -23.04 -10.63 16.61
C VAL A 125 -22.30 -11.16 15.39
N SER A 126 -23.04 -11.30 14.29
CA SER A 126 -22.50 -11.78 13.02
C SER A 126 -22.26 -10.64 12.04
N ALA A 127 -21.12 -10.68 11.33
CA ALA A 127 -20.93 -9.95 10.09
C ALA A 127 -21.65 -10.66 8.96
N THR A 128 -22.00 -9.88 7.94
CA THR A 128 -22.53 -10.41 6.68
C THR A 128 -21.84 -9.75 5.51
N LEU A 129 -21.88 -10.41 4.35
CA LEU A 129 -21.61 -9.76 3.08
C LEU A 129 -22.57 -8.57 2.90
N PRO A 130 -22.07 -7.35 2.61
CA PRO A 130 -22.94 -6.19 2.46
C PRO A 130 -23.99 -6.38 1.36
N GLY A 131 -25.26 -6.13 1.67
CA GLY A 131 -26.39 -6.34 0.74
C GLY A 131 -27.09 -7.70 0.85
N TYR A 132 -26.54 -8.66 1.61
CA TYR A 132 -27.12 -10.00 1.76
C TYR A 132 -28.35 -10.06 2.70
N GLN A 133 -28.45 -9.16 3.68
CA GLN A 133 -29.59 -9.09 4.62
C GLN A 133 -30.94 -8.85 3.91
N ALA A 134 -30.96 -8.14 2.79
CA ALA A 134 -32.19 -7.92 2.01
C ALA A 134 -32.63 -9.16 1.22
N ALA A 135 -31.69 -10.05 0.85
CA ALA A 135 -31.97 -11.26 0.07
C ALA A 135 -32.48 -12.42 0.94
N LEU A 136 -32.12 -12.49 2.22
CA LEU A 136 -32.58 -13.53 3.14
C LEU A 136 -34.08 -13.44 3.50
N GLY A 137 -34.73 -12.31 3.23
CA GLY A 137 -36.17 -12.13 3.45
C GLY A 137 -37.06 -12.81 2.40
N GLN A 138 -36.50 -13.30 1.28
CA GLN A 138 -37.24 -13.98 0.22
C GLN A 138 -36.46 -15.22 -0.23
N ASP A 139 -36.87 -16.41 0.24
CA ASP A 139 -36.35 -17.72 -0.14
C ASP A 139 -34.82 -17.93 0.04
N GLY A 140 -34.44 -18.31 1.27
CA GLY A 140 -33.06 -18.48 1.75
C GLY A 140 -32.11 -19.46 1.01
N ASP A 141 -32.55 -20.10 -0.08
CA ASP A 141 -31.70 -20.92 -0.96
C ASP A 141 -31.62 -20.38 -2.41
N ARG A 142 -32.43 -19.38 -2.79
CA ARG A 142 -32.48 -18.84 -4.18
C ARG A 142 -31.71 -17.53 -4.37
N GLY A 143 -31.31 -16.86 -3.29
CA GLY A 143 -30.63 -15.56 -3.35
C GLY A 143 -29.23 -15.57 -3.98
N LEU A 144 -28.56 -16.72 -4.06
CA LEU A 144 -27.20 -16.84 -4.63
C LEU A 144 -27.17 -16.71 -6.17
N HIS A 145 -28.28 -17.01 -6.86
CA HIS A 145 -28.35 -16.97 -8.33
C HIS A 145 -28.67 -15.59 -8.91
N HIS A 146 -29.01 -14.60 -8.08
CA HIS A 146 -29.43 -13.27 -8.53
C HIS A 146 -28.35 -12.18 -8.39
N LEU A 147 -27.18 -12.51 -7.84
CA LEU A 147 -26.09 -11.54 -7.62
C LEU A 147 -25.10 -11.43 -8.79
N ALA A 148 -25.13 -12.36 -9.72
CA ALA A 148 -24.31 -12.32 -10.92
C ALA A 148 -25.16 -12.59 -12.17
N PRO A 149 -25.09 -11.75 -13.21
CA PRO A 149 -25.58 -12.13 -14.54
C PRO A 149 -24.85 -13.41 -15.03
N PRO A 150 -25.33 -14.06 -16.12
CA PRO A 150 -24.68 -15.26 -16.65
C PRO A 150 -23.16 -15.07 -16.77
N GLY A 151 -22.42 -16.03 -16.22
CA GLY A 151 -20.96 -16.03 -16.25
C GLY A 151 -20.40 -16.04 -17.67
N LEU A 152 -19.22 -15.45 -17.85
CA LEU A 152 -18.51 -15.50 -19.11
C LEU A 152 -17.67 -16.78 -19.16
N GLN A 153 -18.29 -17.86 -19.65
CA GLN A 153 -17.71 -19.21 -19.61
C GLN A 153 -16.39 -19.37 -20.38
N ALA A 154 -16.12 -18.48 -21.36
CA ALA A 154 -14.84 -18.38 -22.05
C ALA A 154 -14.58 -16.96 -22.57
N CYS A 155 -13.38 -16.45 -22.38
CA CYS A 155 -12.96 -15.10 -22.80
C CYS A 155 -12.72 -14.93 -24.31
N GLY A 156 -12.89 -16.01 -25.09
CA GLY A 156 -12.45 -16.09 -26.49
C GLY A 156 -10.92 -16.07 -26.62
N GLU A 157 -10.43 -16.01 -27.85
CA GLU A 157 -9.00 -15.82 -28.14
C GLU A 157 -8.51 -14.44 -27.65
N PRO A 158 -7.25 -14.30 -27.21
CA PRO A 158 -6.65 -13.00 -26.95
C PRO A 158 -6.88 -12.09 -28.15
N ALA A 159 -7.16 -10.80 -27.94
CA ALA A 159 -7.36 -9.86 -29.03
C ALA A 159 -6.18 -9.96 -30.03
N GLY A 160 -6.45 -10.55 -31.19
CA GLY A 160 -5.42 -10.95 -32.14
C GLY A 160 -4.55 -9.78 -32.58
N LYS A 161 -3.23 -10.02 -32.56
CA LYS A 161 -2.15 -9.22 -33.18
C LYS A 161 -1.98 -7.78 -32.68
N ALA A 162 -1.51 -7.67 -31.44
CA ALA A 162 -0.18 -7.18 -31.09
C ALA A 162 -0.23 -6.96 -29.57
N ALA A 163 0.40 -7.83 -28.79
CA ALA A 163 0.66 -7.56 -27.38
C ALA A 163 1.35 -6.20 -27.33
N ARG A 164 0.61 -5.14 -26.99
CA ARG A 164 1.18 -3.82 -26.80
C ARG A 164 2.16 -4.00 -25.64
N PRO A 165 3.46 -3.71 -25.80
CA PRO A 165 4.41 -3.91 -24.71
C PRO A 165 3.92 -3.21 -23.43
N GLY A 166 3.68 -3.97 -22.37
CA GLY A 166 3.15 -3.48 -21.09
C GLY A 166 1.62 -3.52 -20.93
N PHE A 167 0.89 -4.26 -21.78
CA PHE A 167 -0.53 -4.57 -21.60
C PHE A 167 -0.71 -6.07 -21.31
N PRO A 168 -1.59 -6.46 -20.35
CA PRO A 168 -1.96 -7.87 -20.10
C PRO A 168 -2.35 -8.61 -21.39
N ASP A 169 -1.90 -9.86 -21.54
CA ASP A 169 -2.28 -10.73 -22.67
C ASP A 169 -3.51 -11.61 -22.36
N ASP A 170 -4.08 -11.40 -21.17
CA ASP A 170 -5.22 -12.06 -20.56
C ASP A 170 -6.51 -11.72 -21.36
N PRO A 171 -7.20 -12.69 -22.00
CA PRO A 171 -8.21 -12.41 -23.02
C PRO A 171 -9.46 -11.64 -22.53
N CYS A 172 -9.86 -11.79 -21.27
CA CYS A 172 -10.97 -11.05 -20.66
C CYS A 172 -10.56 -9.68 -20.10
N PHE A 173 -9.26 -9.31 -20.12
CA PHE A 173 -8.82 -8.01 -19.62
C PHE A 173 -9.54 -6.82 -20.29
N ARG A 174 -9.98 -6.99 -21.55
CA ARG A 174 -10.76 -5.98 -22.29
C ARG A 174 -12.07 -5.58 -21.60
N TYR A 175 -12.60 -6.43 -20.74
CA TYR A 175 -13.84 -6.21 -19.99
C TYR A 175 -13.60 -5.60 -18.59
N GLN A 176 -12.33 -5.49 -18.16
CA GLN A 176 -11.95 -4.98 -16.84
C GLN A 176 -11.71 -3.47 -16.84
N TRP A 177 -12.77 -2.71 -17.16
CA TRP A 177 -12.75 -1.24 -17.14
C TRP A 177 -12.25 -0.66 -15.81
N HIS A 178 -12.52 -1.36 -14.70
CA HIS A 178 -12.17 -0.96 -13.35
C HIS A 178 -10.66 -0.73 -13.16
N LEU A 179 -9.81 -1.52 -13.85
CA LEU A 179 -8.34 -1.37 -13.77
C LEU A 179 -7.86 -0.09 -14.46
N ALA A 180 -8.54 0.35 -15.52
CA ALA A 180 -8.26 1.64 -16.16
C ALA A 180 -8.71 2.81 -15.27
N GLN A 181 -9.85 2.67 -14.58
CA GLN A 181 -10.41 3.73 -13.72
C GLN A 181 -9.44 4.11 -12.57
N ILE A 182 -8.64 3.16 -12.08
CA ILE A 182 -7.65 3.38 -11.01
C ILE A 182 -6.21 3.57 -11.52
N GLY A 183 -5.99 3.64 -12.84
CA GLY A 183 -4.65 3.83 -13.41
C GLY A 183 -3.70 2.62 -13.30
N ALA A 184 -4.20 1.41 -13.06
CA ALA A 184 -3.38 0.21 -12.82
C ALA A 184 -2.37 -0.07 -13.96
N GLN A 185 -2.79 0.11 -15.21
CA GLN A 185 -1.94 -0.13 -16.39
C GLN A 185 -0.66 0.72 -16.41
N LYS A 186 -0.71 1.94 -15.89
CA LYS A 186 0.48 2.80 -15.78
C LYS A 186 1.27 2.44 -14.52
N ALA A 187 0.57 2.15 -13.42
CA ALA A 187 1.14 1.71 -12.15
C ALA A 187 2.01 0.44 -12.30
N TRP A 188 1.62 -0.53 -13.12
CA TRP A 188 2.39 -1.77 -13.32
C TRP A 188 3.77 -1.60 -13.93
N LYS A 189 4.05 -0.43 -14.54
CA LYS A 189 5.39 -0.05 -15.00
C LYS A 189 6.29 0.42 -13.84
N GLN A 190 5.68 0.73 -12.69
CA GLN A 190 6.31 1.23 -11.48
C GLN A 190 6.33 0.19 -10.34
N GLY A 191 5.47 -0.82 -10.37
CA GLY A 191 5.46 -1.88 -9.37
C GLY A 191 4.28 -2.80 -9.55
N GLN A 192 4.42 -4.06 -9.14
CA GLN A 192 3.39 -5.09 -9.35
C GLN A 192 3.02 -5.81 -8.05
N GLY A 193 3.56 -5.37 -6.90
CA GLY A 193 3.26 -5.91 -5.57
C GLY A 193 4.19 -7.03 -5.09
N GLN A 194 5.39 -7.15 -5.68
CA GLN A 194 6.37 -8.18 -5.31
C GLN A 194 6.67 -8.16 -3.81
N GLY A 195 6.70 -9.35 -3.20
CA GLY A 195 7.09 -9.53 -1.80
C GLY A 195 6.05 -9.08 -0.76
N VAL A 196 4.87 -8.65 -1.20
CA VAL A 196 3.78 -8.22 -0.31
C VAL A 196 2.81 -9.35 -0.05
N VAL A 197 2.38 -9.50 1.19
CA VAL A 197 1.33 -10.43 1.59
C VAL A 197 0.04 -9.66 1.86
N VAL A 198 -1.04 -10.02 1.16
CA VAL A 198 -2.37 -9.46 1.35
C VAL A 198 -3.29 -10.51 1.97
N ALA A 199 -3.75 -10.24 3.19
CA ALA A 199 -4.75 -11.03 3.88
C ALA A 199 -6.15 -10.70 3.39
N VAL A 200 -6.87 -11.73 2.95
CA VAL A 200 -8.27 -11.63 2.52
C VAL A 200 -9.12 -12.29 3.59
N ILE A 201 -9.73 -11.44 4.44
CA ILE A 201 -10.64 -11.87 5.51
C ILE A 201 -12.05 -11.90 4.92
N ASP A 202 -12.52 -13.10 4.53
CA ASP A 202 -13.73 -13.27 3.71
C ASP A 202 -14.32 -14.69 3.84
N THR A 203 -14.96 -15.23 2.78
CA THR A 203 -15.51 -16.59 2.70
C THR A 203 -14.46 -17.68 2.41
N GLY A 204 -13.17 -17.31 2.37
CA GLY A 204 -12.06 -18.18 1.96
C GLY A 204 -11.58 -17.84 0.55
N ILE A 205 -10.56 -18.58 0.07
CA ILE A 205 -10.10 -18.49 -1.33
C ILE A 205 -9.94 -19.89 -1.91
N SER A 206 -10.60 -20.12 -3.04
CA SER A 206 -10.42 -21.33 -3.84
C SER A 206 -9.44 -21.05 -4.98
N ARG A 207 -8.48 -21.96 -5.19
CA ARG A 207 -7.46 -21.84 -6.24
C ARG A 207 -8.06 -22.18 -7.61
N VAL A 208 -8.83 -21.25 -8.15
CA VAL A 208 -9.40 -21.34 -9.49
C VAL A 208 -8.30 -21.32 -10.56
N GLY A 209 -8.63 -21.73 -11.79
CA GLY A 209 -7.67 -21.91 -12.88
C GLY A 209 -6.84 -20.66 -13.16
N ASP A 210 -7.45 -19.48 -13.08
CA ASP A 210 -6.79 -18.21 -13.34
C ASP A 210 -6.09 -17.60 -12.10
N LEU A 211 -6.11 -18.31 -10.97
CA LEU A 211 -5.24 -18.07 -9.80
C LEU A 211 -4.07 -19.06 -9.73
N ALA A 212 -3.85 -19.90 -10.74
CA ALA A 212 -2.84 -20.95 -10.71
C ALA A 212 -1.40 -20.43 -10.50
N ASN A 213 -1.09 -19.22 -10.99
CA ASN A 213 0.24 -18.61 -10.84
C ASN A 213 0.32 -17.62 -9.67
N THR A 214 -0.79 -17.40 -8.95
CA THR A 214 -0.81 -16.56 -7.76
C THR A 214 -0.13 -17.28 -6.60
N THR A 215 0.73 -16.58 -5.88
CA THR A 215 1.40 -17.14 -4.70
C THR A 215 0.45 -17.07 -3.51
N PHE A 216 0.36 -18.15 -2.75
CA PHE A 216 -0.44 -18.21 -1.54
C PHE A 216 0.46 -18.57 -0.37
N VAL A 217 0.38 -17.78 0.70
CA VAL A 217 0.95 -18.17 2.00
C VAL A 217 -0.09 -19.01 2.75
N PRO A 218 0.30 -19.68 3.87
CA PRO A 218 -0.67 -20.34 4.72
C PRO A 218 -1.82 -19.41 5.11
N GLY A 219 -3.00 -19.98 5.28
CA GLY A 219 -4.18 -19.29 5.75
C GLY A 219 -4.88 -20.09 6.84
N TYR A 220 -6.07 -19.67 7.22
CA TYR A 220 -6.83 -20.32 8.29
C TYR A 220 -8.34 -20.16 8.09
N ASN A 221 -9.08 -21.20 8.45
CA ASN A 221 -10.52 -21.22 8.47
C ASN A 221 -11.02 -21.15 9.91
N PHE A 222 -11.48 -19.96 10.29
CA PHE A 222 -12.04 -19.65 11.60
C PHE A 222 -13.51 -20.08 11.74
N VAL A 223 -14.16 -20.50 10.64
CA VAL A 223 -15.51 -21.07 10.68
C VAL A 223 -15.48 -22.51 11.17
N ASP A 224 -14.53 -23.31 10.66
CA ASP A 224 -14.39 -24.74 10.97
C ASP A 224 -13.15 -25.08 11.82
N ASP A 225 -12.37 -24.06 12.23
CA ASP A 225 -11.18 -24.21 13.09
C ASP A 225 -10.14 -25.18 12.50
N LYS A 226 -9.75 -24.93 11.23
CA LYS A 226 -8.81 -25.76 10.45
C LYS A 226 -7.94 -24.91 9.51
N PRO A 227 -6.75 -25.39 9.07
CA PRO A 227 -5.91 -24.65 8.12
C PRO A 227 -6.52 -24.45 6.72
N ASP A 228 -7.52 -25.26 6.36
CA ASP A 228 -8.14 -25.25 5.03
C ASP A 228 -9.19 -24.14 4.89
N ALA A 229 -8.78 -23.02 4.29
CA ALA A 229 -9.58 -21.82 4.05
C ALA A 229 -10.13 -21.72 2.62
N GLN A 230 -10.63 -22.83 2.09
CA GLN A 230 -11.29 -22.87 0.77
C GLN A 230 -12.59 -22.07 0.74
N ASP A 231 -12.85 -21.44 -0.41
CA ASP A 231 -14.06 -20.68 -0.64
C ASP A 231 -15.19 -21.58 -1.12
N ASP A 232 -16.28 -21.59 -0.36
CA ASP A 232 -17.51 -22.32 -0.63
C ASP A 232 -18.67 -21.39 -1.04
N HIS A 233 -18.41 -20.08 -1.19
CA HIS A 233 -19.39 -19.07 -1.56
C HIS A 233 -19.08 -18.42 -2.92
N GLY A 234 -17.81 -18.19 -3.24
CA GLY A 234 -17.35 -17.49 -4.44
C GLY A 234 -17.12 -15.99 -4.25
N HIS A 235 -17.39 -15.45 -3.07
CA HIS A 235 -17.15 -14.04 -2.78
C HIS A 235 -15.65 -13.77 -2.53
N GLY A 236 -15.05 -14.50 -1.58
CA GLY A 236 -13.65 -14.32 -1.22
C GLY A 236 -12.68 -14.61 -2.36
N THR A 237 -12.98 -15.58 -3.23
CA THR A 237 -12.17 -15.85 -4.43
C THR A 237 -12.26 -14.72 -5.46
N HIS A 238 -13.43 -14.08 -5.61
CA HIS A 238 -13.59 -12.91 -6.49
C HIS A 238 -12.82 -11.69 -5.95
N VAL A 239 -12.91 -11.45 -4.63
CA VAL A 239 -12.16 -10.41 -3.91
C VAL A 239 -10.65 -10.63 -4.07
N ALA A 240 -10.19 -11.86 -3.87
CA ALA A 240 -8.80 -12.28 -4.05
C ALA A 240 -8.29 -12.04 -5.47
N GLY A 241 -9.10 -12.37 -6.49
CA GLY A 241 -8.76 -12.11 -7.89
C GLY A 241 -8.60 -10.62 -8.20
N THR A 242 -9.50 -9.78 -7.68
CA THR A 242 -9.36 -8.31 -7.80
C THR A 242 -8.02 -7.82 -7.27
N ILE A 243 -7.53 -8.40 -6.16
CA ILE A 243 -6.23 -8.04 -5.58
C ILE A 243 -5.08 -8.59 -6.43
N ALA A 244 -5.02 -9.91 -6.66
CA ALA A 244 -3.83 -10.58 -7.19
C ALA A 244 -4.15 -11.77 -8.10
N GLN A 245 -5.14 -11.63 -9.00
CA GLN A 245 -5.29 -12.56 -10.11
C GLN A 245 -3.95 -12.75 -10.84
N SER A 246 -3.69 -13.97 -11.32
CA SER A 246 -2.58 -14.19 -12.25
C SER A 246 -2.72 -13.21 -13.41
N THR A 247 -1.62 -12.66 -13.90
CA THR A 247 -1.65 -11.71 -15.02
C THR A 247 -0.46 -12.01 -15.92
N HIS A 248 -0.61 -11.84 -17.23
CA HIS A 248 0.34 -12.30 -18.23
C HIS A 248 0.47 -13.83 -18.30
N ASN A 249 -0.63 -14.56 -18.10
CA ASN A 249 -0.67 -16.02 -18.21
C ASN A 249 -1.45 -16.51 -19.46
N GLY A 250 -1.97 -15.59 -20.29
CA GLY A 250 -2.80 -15.92 -21.45
C GLY A 250 -4.18 -16.49 -21.10
N ILE A 251 -4.64 -16.36 -19.86
CA ILE A 251 -5.91 -16.87 -19.35
C ILE A 251 -6.69 -15.70 -18.77
N GLY A 252 -8.02 -15.71 -18.92
CA GLY A 252 -8.88 -14.92 -18.06
C GLY A 252 -8.58 -13.42 -17.96
N VAL A 253 -8.39 -12.98 -16.73
CA VAL A 253 -8.44 -11.59 -16.27
C VAL A 253 -7.19 -11.22 -15.48
N ALA A 254 -7.03 -9.94 -15.11
CA ALA A 254 -5.88 -9.43 -14.37
C ALA A 254 -6.24 -8.94 -12.96
N GLY A 255 -5.23 -8.91 -12.09
CA GLY A 255 -5.31 -8.42 -10.71
C GLY A 255 -4.55 -7.11 -10.53
N VAL A 256 -4.91 -6.29 -9.52
CA VAL A 256 -4.28 -4.99 -9.29
C VAL A 256 -2.80 -5.12 -8.91
N ALA A 257 -2.47 -6.02 -7.99
CA ALA A 257 -1.13 -6.32 -7.50
C ALA A 257 -0.78 -7.79 -7.78
N PHE A 258 -0.74 -8.18 -9.06
CA PHE A 258 -0.61 -9.57 -9.52
C PHE A 258 0.71 -10.28 -9.16
N LYS A 259 1.68 -9.60 -8.53
CA LYS A 259 2.88 -10.23 -7.93
C LYS A 259 2.85 -10.29 -6.39
N ALA A 260 1.76 -9.86 -5.76
CA ALA A 260 1.54 -10.06 -4.34
C ALA A 260 1.18 -11.52 -4.03
N SER A 261 1.40 -11.92 -2.78
CA SER A 261 0.94 -13.19 -2.24
C SER A 261 -0.38 -13.01 -1.49
N LEU A 262 -1.25 -14.00 -1.58
CA LEU A 262 -2.54 -14.00 -0.90
C LEU A 262 -2.52 -14.88 0.34
N MET A 263 -3.14 -14.39 1.41
CA MET A 263 -3.33 -15.09 2.68
C MET A 263 -4.84 -15.31 2.89
N PRO A 264 -5.36 -16.53 2.69
CA PRO A 264 -6.79 -16.80 2.79
C PRO A 264 -7.22 -16.92 4.25
N LEU A 265 -8.11 -16.03 4.71
CA LEU A 265 -8.68 -16.09 6.06
C LEU A 265 -10.20 -16.21 5.98
N LYS A 266 -10.69 -17.43 6.15
CA LYS A 266 -12.13 -17.71 6.08
C LYS A 266 -12.77 -17.43 7.43
N VAL A 267 -13.58 -16.38 7.47
CA VAL A 267 -14.38 -15.99 8.64
C VAL A 267 -15.88 -16.01 8.34
N LEU A 268 -16.26 -16.06 7.07
CA LEU A 268 -17.65 -16.17 6.62
C LEU A 268 -17.95 -17.57 6.09
N SER A 269 -19.11 -18.12 6.44
CA SER A 269 -19.61 -19.40 5.96
C SER A 269 -20.07 -19.35 4.50
N ALA A 270 -20.49 -20.49 3.95
CA ALA A 270 -21.12 -20.60 2.62
C ALA A 270 -22.38 -19.71 2.46
N ARG A 271 -22.94 -19.19 3.55
CA ARG A 271 -24.07 -18.24 3.55
C ARG A 271 -23.62 -16.78 3.62
N GLY A 272 -22.32 -16.50 3.57
CA GLY A 272 -21.79 -15.13 3.60
C GLY A 272 -21.94 -14.44 4.97
N SER A 273 -22.13 -15.20 6.04
CA SER A 273 -22.19 -14.69 7.41
C SER A 273 -21.19 -15.39 8.33
N GLY A 274 -20.72 -14.68 9.36
CA GLY A 274 -19.71 -15.17 10.29
C GLY A 274 -19.58 -14.36 11.56
N SER A 275 -18.91 -14.90 12.57
CA SER A 275 -18.77 -14.27 13.90
C SER A 275 -17.81 -13.08 13.86
N MET A 276 -18.18 -11.99 14.52
CA MET A 276 -17.29 -10.84 14.70
C MET A 276 -16.03 -11.18 15.52
N ALA A 277 -16.10 -12.15 16.42
CA ALA A 277 -14.94 -12.63 17.17
C ALA A 277 -13.94 -13.36 16.27
N ALA A 278 -14.44 -14.16 15.31
CA ALA A 278 -13.60 -14.78 14.29
C ALA A 278 -12.92 -13.74 13.38
N ILE A 279 -13.60 -12.62 13.09
CA ILE A 279 -13.01 -11.50 12.35
C ILE A 279 -11.88 -10.85 13.16
N ALA A 280 -12.10 -10.55 14.44
CA ALA A 280 -11.07 -9.97 15.31
C ALA A 280 -9.80 -10.85 15.35
N GLN A 281 -9.99 -12.16 15.52
CA GLN A 281 -8.88 -13.13 15.49
C GLN A 281 -8.19 -13.20 14.14
N ALA A 282 -8.93 -13.21 13.04
CA ALA A 282 -8.33 -13.22 11.71
C ALA A 282 -7.46 -11.98 11.45
N ILE A 283 -7.84 -10.82 11.98
CA ILE A 283 -7.03 -9.60 11.89
C ILE A 283 -5.71 -9.76 12.68
N ARG A 284 -5.76 -10.27 13.92
CA ARG A 284 -4.56 -10.54 14.73
C ARG A 284 -3.67 -11.59 14.06
N TRP A 285 -4.26 -12.69 13.59
CA TRP A 285 -3.58 -13.75 12.87
C TRP A 285 -2.86 -13.23 11.63
N ALA A 286 -3.52 -12.38 10.82
CA ALA A 286 -2.91 -11.78 9.65
C ALA A 286 -1.64 -10.99 10.01
N ALA A 287 -1.73 -10.15 11.05
CA ALA A 287 -0.60 -9.35 11.52
C ALA A 287 0.56 -10.21 12.04
N ASP A 288 0.25 -11.34 12.68
CA ASP A 288 1.24 -12.25 13.26
C ASP A 288 1.92 -13.14 12.21
N HIS A 289 1.22 -13.43 11.12
CA HIS A 289 1.70 -14.29 10.04
C HIS A 289 2.22 -13.50 8.84
N GLY A 290 2.58 -12.23 9.05
CA GLY A 290 3.34 -11.43 8.09
C GLY A 290 2.52 -10.79 6.97
N ALA A 291 1.21 -10.62 7.15
CA ALA A 291 0.43 -9.77 6.25
C ALA A 291 0.94 -8.33 6.30
N ASN A 292 0.93 -7.64 5.16
CA ASN A 292 1.21 -6.21 5.09
C ASN A 292 -0.06 -5.39 4.84
N VAL A 293 -1.05 -6.01 4.20
CA VAL A 293 -2.35 -5.42 3.88
C VAL A 293 -3.43 -6.40 4.31
N VAL A 294 -4.48 -5.90 4.96
CA VAL A 294 -5.71 -6.65 5.25
C VAL A 294 -6.86 -6.05 4.45
N ASN A 295 -7.57 -6.88 3.69
CA ASN A 295 -8.82 -6.52 3.04
C ASN A 295 -10.01 -7.20 3.73
N MET A 296 -11.01 -6.40 4.12
CA MET A 296 -12.27 -6.86 4.69
C MET A 296 -13.45 -6.40 3.81
N SER A 297 -13.86 -7.26 2.89
CA SER A 297 -15.03 -7.03 2.03
C SER A 297 -16.34 -7.48 2.69
N LEU A 298 -16.47 -7.15 3.98
CA LEU A 298 -17.56 -7.55 4.88
C LEU A 298 -18.00 -6.37 5.75
N GLY A 299 -19.15 -6.48 6.40
CA GLY A 299 -19.51 -5.50 7.41
C GLY A 299 -20.73 -5.83 8.25
N GLY A 300 -20.91 -5.01 9.28
CA GLY A 300 -22.05 -5.04 10.19
C GLY A 300 -22.48 -3.63 10.59
N PRO A 301 -23.72 -3.49 11.08
CA PRO A 301 -24.28 -2.17 11.40
C PRO A 301 -23.76 -1.56 12.71
N PHE A 302 -23.05 -2.33 13.53
CA PHE A 302 -22.71 -1.98 14.91
C PHE A 302 -21.21 -2.06 15.19
N PRO A 303 -20.68 -1.18 16.07
CA PRO A 303 -19.31 -1.27 16.52
C PRO A 303 -19.13 -2.52 17.42
N VAL A 304 -17.94 -3.11 17.33
CA VAL A 304 -17.40 -4.22 18.11
C VAL A 304 -15.96 -3.87 18.51
N ASN A 305 -15.74 -3.63 19.80
CA ASN A 305 -14.45 -3.16 20.32
C ASN A 305 -13.31 -4.15 20.05
N ALA A 306 -13.56 -5.46 20.17
CA ALA A 306 -12.56 -6.49 19.86
C ALA A 306 -12.00 -6.36 18.42
N ILE A 307 -12.85 -6.00 17.45
CA ILE A 307 -12.39 -5.73 16.08
C ILE A 307 -11.57 -4.45 16.02
N HIS A 308 -11.98 -3.38 16.72
CA HIS A 308 -11.20 -2.13 16.72
C HIS A 308 -9.82 -2.31 17.36
N ASN A 309 -9.73 -3.06 18.46
CA ASN A 309 -8.48 -3.41 19.12
C ASN A 309 -7.59 -4.25 18.19
N ALA A 310 -8.16 -5.25 17.52
CA ALA A 310 -7.42 -6.04 16.53
C ALA A 310 -6.90 -5.19 15.35
N VAL A 311 -7.67 -4.20 14.88
CA VAL A 311 -7.21 -3.25 13.85
C VAL A 311 -6.03 -2.42 14.36
N LYS A 312 -6.11 -1.87 15.57
CA LYS A 312 -4.99 -1.11 16.18
C LYS A 312 -3.76 -1.98 16.34
N TYR A 313 -3.93 -3.23 16.77
CA TYR A 313 -2.86 -4.20 16.87
C TYR A 313 -2.19 -4.43 15.51
N ALA A 314 -2.98 -4.69 14.46
CA ALA A 314 -2.47 -4.87 13.10
C ALA A 314 -1.69 -3.62 12.61
N ARG A 315 -2.23 -2.42 12.81
CA ARG A 315 -1.52 -1.17 12.46
C ARG A 315 -0.21 -1.01 13.23
N SER A 316 -0.19 -1.36 14.51
CA SER A 316 1.04 -1.29 15.33
C SER A 316 2.15 -2.21 14.81
N LYS A 317 1.79 -3.27 14.09
CA LYS A 317 2.71 -4.19 13.39
C LYS A 317 3.03 -3.76 11.95
N GLY A 318 2.57 -2.59 11.52
CA GLY A 318 2.82 -2.07 10.19
C GLY A 318 1.85 -2.58 9.12
N VAL A 319 0.70 -3.12 9.52
CA VAL A 319 -0.32 -3.64 8.59
C VAL A 319 -1.37 -2.56 8.30
N ILE A 320 -1.60 -2.25 7.03
CA ILE A 320 -2.72 -1.37 6.64
C ILE A 320 -4.01 -2.17 6.48
N VAL A 321 -5.11 -1.64 6.99
CA VAL A 321 -6.41 -2.29 7.01
C VAL A 321 -7.40 -1.53 6.12
N VAL A 322 -8.02 -2.23 5.17
CA VAL A 322 -8.95 -1.68 4.18
C VAL A 322 -10.29 -2.41 4.30
N ALA A 323 -11.41 -1.68 4.30
CA ALA A 323 -12.73 -2.29 4.41
C ALA A 323 -13.81 -1.61 3.56
N ALA A 324 -14.81 -2.41 3.19
CA ALA A 324 -15.98 -1.96 2.44
C ALA A 324 -16.90 -1.03 3.26
N ALA A 325 -17.43 0.01 2.61
CA ALA A 325 -18.33 0.96 3.27
C ALA A 325 -19.75 0.43 3.56
N GLY A 326 -20.20 -0.59 2.83
CA GLY A 326 -21.55 -1.16 2.91
C GLY A 326 -22.41 -0.90 1.68
N ASN A 327 -23.48 -1.69 1.50
CA ASN A 327 -24.27 -1.76 0.25
C ASN A 327 -25.78 -1.45 0.45
N ASP A 328 -26.14 -0.65 1.47
CA ASP A 328 -27.55 -0.36 1.79
C ASP A 328 -28.08 0.91 1.11
N GLY A 329 -27.23 1.64 0.37
CA GLY A 329 -27.60 2.91 -0.25
C GLY A 329 -28.07 3.95 0.76
N ARG A 330 -27.37 4.09 1.90
CA ARG A 330 -27.72 5.06 2.96
C ARG A 330 -26.52 5.81 3.52
N GLY A 331 -26.79 6.94 4.18
CA GLY A 331 -25.81 7.81 4.83
C GLY A 331 -25.21 7.25 6.13
N ARG A 332 -24.85 5.96 6.16
CA ARG A 332 -24.25 5.29 7.30
C ARG A 332 -23.26 4.22 6.83
N VAL A 333 -21.97 4.52 6.97
CA VAL A 333 -20.89 3.55 6.73
C VAL A 333 -20.96 2.41 7.75
N SER A 334 -20.75 1.18 7.28
CA SER A 334 -20.74 -0.03 8.11
C SER A 334 -19.42 -0.20 8.86
N TYR A 335 -19.44 -0.93 9.97
CA TYR A 335 -18.23 -1.42 10.62
C TYR A 335 -17.75 -2.69 9.92
N PRO A 336 -16.43 -2.95 9.79
CA PRO A 336 -15.32 -2.21 10.40
C PRO A 336 -14.88 -0.94 9.65
N GLY A 337 -15.37 -0.69 8.42
CA GLY A 337 -14.97 0.47 7.62
C GLY A 337 -15.16 1.82 8.34
N ARG A 338 -16.08 1.92 9.29
CA ARG A 338 -16.30 3.16 10.06
C ARG A 338 -15.25 3.45 11.14
N TYR A 339 -14.37 2.52 11.47
CA TYR A 339 -13.29 2.79 12.43
C TYR A 339 -12.26 3.75 11.85
N ALA A 340 -11.80 4.71 12.66
CA ALA A 340 -10.82 5.71 12.22
C ALA A 340 -9.47 5.13 11.78
N ASP A 341 -9.15 3.91 12.23
CA ASP A 341 -7.92 3.19 11.89
C ASP A 341 -8.06 2.32 10.62
N VAL A 342 -9.23 2.31 9.97
CA VAL A 342 -9.52 1.51 8.79
C VAL A 342 -9.77 2.43 7.60
N VAL A 343 -9.16 2.11 6.45
CA VAL A 343 -9.45 2.81 5.20
C VAL A 343 -10.81 2.36 4.66
N ALA A 344 -11.81 3.21 4.78
CA ALA A 344 -13.19 2.99 4.36
C ALA A 344 -13.38 3.26 2.87
N VAL A 345 -13.86 2.26 2.12
CA VAL A 345 -13.94 2.32 0.66
C VAL A 345 -15.38 2.33 0.15
N ALA A 346 -15.77 3.44 -0.48
CA ALA A 346 -17.02 3.58 -1.22
C ALA A 346 -16.90 3.05 -2.66
N ALA A 347 -18.04 2.80 -3.31
CA ALA A 347 -18.09 2.21 -4.65
C ALA A 347 -18.47 3.22 -5.76
N THR A 348 -17.73 3.17 -6.87
CA THR A 348 -18.05 3.85 -8.13
C THR A 348 -18.41 2.88 -9.25
N GLN A 349 -19.18 3.35 -10.22
CA GLN A 349 -19.46 2.63 -11.48
C GLN A 349 -18.55 3.13 -12.62
N PHE A 350 -18.75 2.61 -13.83
CA PHE A 350 -17.89 2.89 -15.00
C PHE A 350 -17.71 4.38 -15.29
N ASP A 351 -18.80 5.15 -15.23
CA ASP A 351 -18.80 6.60 -15.48
C ASP A 351 -18.21 7.46 -14.34
N GLU A 352 -17.66 6.83 -13.30
CA GLU A 352 -17.08 7.44 -12.08
C GLU A 352 -18.10 8.04 -11.12
N ASN A 353 -19.41 7.86 -11.35
CA ASN A 353 -20.41 8.22 -10.37
C ASN A 353 -20.46 7.19 -9.23
N ALA A 354 -20.84 7.66 -8.04
CA ALA A 354 -21.13 6.80 -6.91
C ALA A 354 -22.28 5.84 -7.26
N THR A 355 -22.16 4.58 -6.84
CA THR A 355 -23.18 3.58 -7.12
C THR A 355 -24.42 3.78 -6.24
N PHE A 356 -25.58 3.36 -6.74
CA PHE A 356 -26.85 3.49 -6.02
C PHE A 356 -26.90 2.73 -4.68
N TYR A 357 -26.07 1.71 -4.53
CA TYR A 357 -26.02 0.86 -3.34
C TYR A 357 -24.95 1.27 -2.34
N SER A 358 -23.93 2.05 -2.73
CA SER A 358 -22.83 2.38 -1.82
C SER A 358 -23.37 3.13 -0.62
N ASN A 359 -23.02 2.71 0.60
CA ASN A 359 -23.19 3.57 1.77
C ASN A 359 -22.25 4.78 1.66
N TRP A 360 -22.66 5.90 2.25
CA TRP A 360 -21.91 7.16 2.23
C TRP A 360 -21.84 7.80 3.62
N GLY A 361 -20.91 8.74 3.81
CA GLY A 361 -20.82 9.53 5.02
C GLY A 361 -19.45 10.16 5.25
N LYS A 362 -19.34 10.86 6.39
CA LYS A 362 -18.11 11.57 6.77
C LYS A 362 -16.89 10.68 6.98
N THR A 363 -17.11 9.41 7.28
CA THR A 363 -16.07 8.40 7.53
C THR A 363 -15.70 7.61 6.28
N ILE A 364 -16.09 8.05 5.08
CA ILE A 364 -15.53 7.52 3.83
C ILE A 364 -14.19 8.19 3.59
N ASP A 365 -13.14 7.38 3.44
CA ASP A 365 -11.79 7.86 3.17
C ASP A 365 -11.56 8.07 1.69
N LEU A 366 -11.95 7.10 0.86
CA LEU A 366 -11.89 7.21 -0.60
C LEU A 366 -12.88 6.26 -1.30
N ALA A 367 -13.01 6.40 -2.61
CA ALA A 367 -13.80 5.51 -3.45
C ALA A 367 -12.93 4.69 -4.41
N ALA A 368 -13.50 3.57 -4.86
CA ALA A 368 -12.89 2.72 -5.87
C ALA A 368 -13.97 2.00 -6.71
N PRO A 369 -13.61 1.38 -7.85
CA PRO A 369 -14.56 0.71 -8.72
C PRO A 369 -15.29 -0.43 -8.00
N GLY A 370 -16.60 -0.28 -7.80
CA GLY A 370 -17.48 -1.33 -7.29
C GLY A 370 -18.42 -1.89 -8.35
N GLY A 371 -18.61 -1.19 -9.47
CA GLY A 371 -19.37 -1.64 -10.63
C GLY A 371 -20.89 -1.64 -10.48
N ASN A 372 -21.59 -1.86 -11.58
CA ASN A 372 -23.04 -1.89 -11.65
C ASN A 372 -23.48 -2.87 -12.75
N VAL A 373 -23.85 -4.10 -12.37
CA VAL A 373 -24.23 -5.15 -13.32
C VAL A 373 -25.60 -4.91 -13.99
N ARG A 374 -26.28 -3.79 -13.71
CA ARG A 374 -27.58 -3.44 -14.28
C ARG A 374 -27.46 -2.59 -15.55
N VAL A 375 -26.25 -2.16 -15.89
CA VAL A 375 -25.98 -1.24 -16.99
C VAL A 375 -24.79 -1.71 -17.81
N ASP A 376 -24.78 -1.30 -19.07
CA ASP A 376 -23.65 -1.34 -19.99
C ASP A 376 -23.47 0.10 -20.52
N GLN A 377 -22.67 0.88 -19.80
CA GLN A 377 -22.38 2.28 -20.09
C GLN A 377 -21.28 2.44 -21.15
N ASN A 378 -20.50 1.39 -21.38
CA ASN A 378 -19.35 1.40 -22.27
C ASN A 378 -19.71 0.86 -23.68
N GLY A 379 -20.84 0.16 -23.82
CA GLY A 379 -21.40 -0.34 -25.07
C GLY A 379 -20.72 -1.60 -25.62
N ASP A 380 -20.02 -2.36 -24.78
CA ASP A 380 -19.30 -3.59 -25.17
C ASP A 380 -20.18 -4.85 -25.18
N GLY A 381 -21.48 -4.70 -24.83
CA GLY A 381 -22.45 -5.78 -24.77
C GLY A 381 -22.36 -6.61 -23.50
N GLN A 382 -21.56 -6.20 -22.50
CA GLN A 382 -21.41 -6.83 -21.21
C GLN A 382 -21.83 -5.89 -20.06
N PRO A 383 -22.23 -6.42 -18.90
CA PRO A 383 -22.52 -5.60 -17.73
C PRO A 383 -21.27 -4.91 -17.18
N ASP A 384 -21.38 -3.67 -16.70
CA ASP A 384 -20.28 -2.93 -16.06
C ASP A 384 -20.04 -3.36 -14.60
N GLY A 385 -19.99 -4.66 -14.34
CA GLY A 385 -19.55 -5.20 -13.05
C GLY A 385 -18.02 -5.22 -12.90
N VAL A 386 -17.54 -5.79 -11.81
CA VAL A 386 -16.14 -6.22 -11.67
C VAL A 386 -16.08 -7.70 -12.05
N LEU A 387 -15.27 -8.04 -13.05
CA LEU A 387 -15.14 -9.39 -13.59
C LEU A 387 -13.92 -10.08 -12.99
N GLN A 388 -14.13 -11.23 -12.32
CA GLN A 388 -13.05 -12.09 -11.84
C GLN A 388 -13.38 -13.58 -12.01
N ASN A 389 -12.36 -14.42 -12.12
CA ASN A 389 -12.56 -15.87 -12.04
C ASN A 389 -12.86 -16.26 -10.59
N THR A 390 -13.95 -16.97 -10.36
CA THR A 390 -14.36 -17.41 -9.03
C THR A 390 -15.12 -18.72 -9.09
N VAL A 391 -15.35 -19.34 -7.94
CA VAL A 391 -16.24 -20.51 -7.84
C VAL A 391 -17.68 -20.10 -8.05
N VAL A 392 -18.46 -20.95 -8.71
CA VAL A 392 -19.88 -20.67 -8.96
C VAL A 392 -20.64 -20.82 -7.64
N PRO A 393 -21.39 -19.79 -7.19
CA PRO A 393 -22.15 -19.88 -5.96
C PRO A 393 -23.07 -21.11 -5.93
N GLY A 394 -22.98 -21.89 -4.84
CA GLY A 394 -23.72 -23.16 -4.67
C GLY A 394 -23.17 -24.35 -5.47
N GLN A 395 -22.13 -24.17 -6.29
CA GLN A 395 -21.47 -25.22 -7.06
C GLN A 395 -19.94 -25.10 -6.95
N THR A 396 -19.40 -25.39 -5.77
CA THR A 396 -17.98 -25.17 -5.42
C THR A 396 -16.98 -25.94 -6.29
N HIS A 397 -17.42 -27.00 -6.97
CA HIS A 397 -16.63 -27.78 -7.94
C HIS A 397 -16.56 -27.13 -9.33
N LYS A 398 -17.35 -26.09 -9.58
CA LYS A 398 -17.40 -25.34 -10.83
C LYS A 398 -16.85 -23.94 -10.61
N GLN A 399 -16.10 -23.46 -11.59
CA GLN A 399 -15.57 -22.09 -11.65
C GLN A 399 -16.03 -21.41 -12.93
N ASP A 400 -16.14 -20.09 -12.89
CA ASP A 400 -16.54 -19.25 -14.02
C ASP A 400 -15.97 -17.84 -13.86
N TYR A 401 -16.06 -17.01 -14.90
CA TYR A 401 -15.77 -15.57 -14.80
C TYR A 401 -17.08 -14.84 -14.50
N LEU A 402 -17.20 -14.34 -13.26
CA LEU A 402 -18.44 -13.74 -12.78
C LEU A 402 -18.31 -12.23 -12.58
N TRP A 403 -19.38 -11.54 -12.92
CA TRP A 403 -19.56 -10.11 -12.70
C TRP A 403 -20.20 -9.87 -11.35
N PHE A 404 -19.48 -9.27 -10.41
CA PHE A 404 -20.05 -8.82 -9.14
C PHE A 404 -20.12 -7.30 -9.09
N MET A 405 -20.99 -6.78 -8.22
CA MET A 405 -21.03 -5.38 -7.83
C MET A 405 -21.10 -5.22 -6.31
N GLY A 406 -20.47 -4.17 -5.78
CA GLY A 406 -20.51 -3.88 -4.36
C GLY A 406 -19.34 -3.04 -3.89
N THR A 407 -19.46 -2.44 -2.70
CA THR A 407 -18.31 -1.91 -1.96
C THR A 407 -17.30 -3.02 -1.60
N SER A 408 -17.76 -4.27 -1.53
CA SER A 408 -16.94 -5.48 -1.46
C SER A 408 -16.03 -5.68 -2.68
N MET A 409 -16.38 -5.15 -3.85
CA MET A 409 -15.55 -5.15 -5.05
C MET A 409 -14.68 -3.89 -5.13
N ALA A 410 -15.09 -2.79 -4.49
CA ALA A 410 -14.29 -1.58 -4.40
C ALA A 410 -13.10 -1.72 -3.43
N SER A 411 -13.33 -2.25 -2.23
CA SER A 411 -12.30 -2.49 -1.20
C SER A 411 -11.03 -3.20 -1.72
N PRO A 412 -11.12 -4.33 -2.46
CA PRO A 412 -9.94 -5.04 -2.96
C PRO A 412 -9.13 -4.25 -3.98
N HIS A 413 -9.72 -3.27 -4.69
CA HIS A 413 -8.92 -2.37 -5.54
C HIS A 413 -7.98 -1.52 -4.69
N VAL A 414 -8.49 -0.94 -3.59
CA VAL A 414 -7.68 -0.13 -2.67
C VAL A 414 -6.63 -0.99 -1.96
N ALA A 415 -7.00 -2.20 -1.52
CA ALA A 415 -6.04 -3.15 -0.94
C ALA A 415 -4.93 -3.53 -1.95
N GLY A 416 -5.28 -3.72 -3.23
CA GLY A 416 -4.32 -3.93 -4.30
C GLY A 416 -3.37 -2.74 -4.48
N VAL A 417 -3.89 -1.50 -4.50
CA VAL A 417 -3.03 -0.30 -4.59
C VAL A 417 -2.15 -0.12 -3.36
N ALA A 418 -2.67 -0.41 -2.17
CA ALA A 418 -1.88 -0.45 -0.94
C ALA A 418 -0.74 -1.48 -1.05
N ALA A 419 -1.01 -2.65 -1.62
CA ALA A 419 0.03 -3.66 -1.86
C ALA A 419 1.09 -3.20 -2.87
N LEU A 420 0.70 -2.44 -3.91
CA LEU A 420 1.68 -1.82 -4.81
C LEU A 420 2.60 -0.84 -4.07
N LEU A 421 2.04 0.01 -3.19
CA LEU A 421 2.80 0.97 -2.38
C LEU A 421 3.75 0.28 -1.39
N VAL A 422 3.28 -0.77 -0.71
CA VAL A 422 4.10 -1.58 0.19
C VAL A 422 5.22 -2.29 -0.57
N GLY A 423 4.94 -2.82 -1.76
CA GLY A 423 5.94 -3.47 -2.62
C GLY A 423 6.96 -2.47 -3.18
N ALA A 424 6.55 -1.21 -3.35
CA ALA A 424 7.46 -0.10 -3.58
C ALA A 424 8.23 0.32 -2.30
N GLY A 425 8.03 -0.36 -1.17
CA GLY A 425 8.74 -0.23 0.10
C GLY A 425 8.10 0.72 1.12
N ILE A 426 6.91 1.27 0.85
CA ILE A 426 6.22 2.13 1.83
C ILE A 426 5.52 1.23 2.84
N THR A 427 6.18 0.92 3.95
CA THR A 427 5.74 -0.10 4.91
C THR A 427 4.98 0.45 6.12
N GLN A 428 4.92 1.77 6.30
CA GLN A 428 4.19 2.38 7.41
C GLN A 428 2.72 2.61 7.01
N PRO A 429 1.72 2.09 7.75
CA PRO A 429 0.30 2.20 7.40
C PRO A 429 -0.15 3.65 7.16
N ASP A 430 0.22 4.57 8.05
CA ASP A 430 -0.13 5.99 7.94
C ASP A 430 0.43 6.62 6.66
N ALA A 431 1.62 6.20 6.23
CA ALA A 431 2.25 6.70 5.01
C ALA A 431 1.58 6.13 3.75
N VAL A 432 1.19 4.85 3.77
CA VAL A 432 0.41 4.23 2.69
C VAL A 432 -0.94 4.92 2.57
N GLU A 433 -1.65 5.08 3.68
CA GLU A 433 -2.94 5.77 3.75
C GLU A 433 -2.85 7.21 3.26
N THR A 434 -1.87 7.98 3.75
CA THR A 434 -1.63 9.35 3.27
C THR A 434 -1.42 9.40 1.76
N LEU A 435 -0.67 8.47 1.18
CA LEU A 435 -0.48 8.42 -0.27
C LEU A 435 -1.79 8.09 -0.99
N LEU A 436 -2.54 7.09 -0.53
CA LEU A 436 -3.86 6.76 -1.09
C LEU A 436 -4.79 7.97 -1.14
N LEU A 437 -4.88 8.73 -0.04
CA LEU A 437 -5.79 9.87 0.08
C LEU A 437 -5.30 11.10 -0.69
N THR A 438 -4.02 11.46 -0.55
CA THR A 438 -3.49 12.68 -1.16
C THR A 438 -3.32 12.59 -2.67
N THR A 439 -3.22 11.38 -3.23
CA THR A 439 -3.14 11.17 -4.68
C THR A 439 -4.46 10.75 -5.31
N ALA A 440 -5.50 10.45 -4.51
CA ALA A 440 -6.82 10.13 -5.01
C ALA A 440 -7.29 11.20 -6.01
N ARG A 441 -7.79 10.74 -7.17
CA ARG A 441 -8.18 11.63 -8.27
C ARG A 441 -9.62 12.10 -8.10
N VAL A 442 -9.86 13.32 -8.54
CA VAL A 442 -11.22 13.88 -8.57
C VAL A 442 -12.04 13.15 -9.65
N PRO A 443 -13.25 12.63 -9.33
CA PRO A 443 -14.12 12.01 -10.32
C PRO A 443 -14.61 13.05 -11.32
N LYS A 444 -14.87 12.63 -12.57
CA LYS A 444 -15.30 13.53 -13.65
C LYS A 444 -16.49 14.43 -13.30
N SER A 445 -17.47 13.91 -12.55
CA SER A 445 -18.65 14.66 -12.12
C SER A 445 -18.35 15.82 -11.15
N GLN A 446 -17.17 15.81 -10.51
CA GLN A 446 -16.69 16.83 -9.57
C GLN A 446 -15.52 17.66 -10.14
N ALA A 447 -15.18 17.47 -11.41
CA ALA A 447 -14.13 18.24 -12.07
C ALA A 447 -14.43 19.75 -12.01
N GLY A 448 -13.45 20.53 -11.57
CA GLY A 448 -13.57 21.98 -11.39
C GLY A 448 -14.32 22.44 -10.12
N LYS A 449 -14.86 21.49 -9.33
CA LYS A 449 -15.51 21.78 -8.03
C LYS A 449 -14.67 21.34 -6.85
N ALA A 450 -13.92 20.25 -7.01
CA ALA A 450 -13.05 19.69 -5.98
C ALA A 450 -11.57 19.81 -6.35
N THR A 451 -10.72 19.80 -5.32
CA THR A 451 -9.26 19.86 -5.45
C THR A 451 -8.68 18.49 -5.12
N GLN A 452 -7.75 18.00 -5.95
CA GLN A 452 -7.07 16.73 -5.71
C GLN A 452 -6.34 16.74 -4.35
N GLY A 453 -6.39 15.61 -3.64
CA GLY A 453 -5.77 15.45 -2.33
C GLY A 453 -6.51 16.13 -1.18
N GLN A 454 -7.70 16.67 -1.44
CA GLN A 454 -8.63 17.13 -0.41
C GLN A 454 -9.90 16.28 -0.44
N ARG A 455 -10.62 16.27 0.68
CA ARG A 455 -11.93 15.65 0.74
C ARG A 455 -12.90 16.33 -0.23
N ILE A 456 -13.55 15.51 -1.06
CA ILE A 456 -14.54 15.90 -2.06
C ILE A 456 -15.93 15.99 -1.42
N ASP A 457 -16.48 14.86 -0.97
CA ASP A 457 -17.80 14.76 -0.34
C ASP A 457 -17.98 13.43 0.41
N ASP A 458 -19.21 13.16 0.87
CA ASP A 458 -19.58 11.95 1.63
C ASP A 458 -19.62 10.67 0.79
N HIS A 459 -19.64 10.77 -0.54
CA HIS A 459 -19.67 9.62 -1.46
C HIS A 459 -18.28 9.23 -1.94
N TYR A 460 -17.36 10.19 -2.08
CA TYR A 460 -16.02 9.94 -2.63
C TYR A 460 -14.89 10.04 -1.61
N GLY A 461 -15.12 10.58 -0.40
CA GLY A 461 -14.01 10.85 0.52
C GLY A 461 -12.99 11.77 -0.13
N ALA A 462 -11.73 11.36 -0.22
CA ALA A 462 -10.66 12.07 -0.93
C ALA A 462 -10.73 12.00 -2.46
N GLY A 463 -11.54 11.10 -3.02
CA GLY A 463 -11.66 10.87 -4.46
C GLY A 463 -11.60 9.39 -4.84
N ILE A 464 -11.39 9.10 -6.12
CA ILE A 464 -11.19 7.73 -6.61
C ILE A 464 -9.71 7.37 -6.45
N VAL A 465 -9.41 6.17 -5.93
CA VAL A 465 -8.02 5.69 -5.81
C VAL A 465 -7.28 5.74 -7.15
N ASP A 466 -6.03 6.23 -7.15
CA ASP A 466 -5.17 6.33 -8.34
C ASP A 466 -3.81 5.68 -8.08
N ALA A 467 -3.63 4.48 -8.62
CA ALA A 467 -2.44 3.66 -8.43
C ALA A 467 -1.18 4.28 -9.05
N ASP A 468 -1.32 4.93 -10.21
CA ASP A 468 -0.21 5.53 -10.95
C ASP A 468 0.32 6.76 -10.20
N ALA A 469 -0.59 7.62 -9.77
CA ALA A 469 -0.26 8.82 -9.00
C ALA A 469 0.34 8.45 -7.63
N ALA A 470 -0.22 7.45 -6.96
CA ALA A 470 0.27 6.98 -5.65
C ALA A 470 1.72 6.48 -5.72
N LEU A 471 2.04 5.59 -6.68
CA LEU A 471 3.40 5.08 -6.88
C LEU A 471 4.38 6.16 -7.34
N ALA A 472 3.94 7.07 -8.23
CA ALA A 472 4.79 8.16 -8.69
C ALA A 472 5.17 9.10 -7.54
N ARG A 473 4.22 9.40 -6.65
CA ARG A 473 4.43 10.22 -5.45
C ARG A 473 5.36 9.53 -4.45
N ALA A 474 5.18 8.23 -4.23
CA ALA A 474 6.02 7.41 -3.35
C ALA A 474 7.49 7.42 -3.80
N ARG A 475 7.74 7.28 -5.10
CA ARG A 475 9.08 7.30 -5.70
C ARG A 475 9.73 8.69 -5.61
N ALA A 476 9.01 9.75 -5.98
CA ALA A 476 9.52 11.12 -5.93
C ALA A 476 9.97 11.54 -4.52
N GLY A 477 9.24 11.13 -3.47
CA GLY A 477 9.62 11.42 -2.08
C GLY A 477 10.94 10.79 -1.65
N ARG A 478 11.25 9.59 -2.14
CA ARG A 478 12.50 8.88 -1.84
C ARG A 478 13.70 9.46 -2.57
N GLU A 479 13.52 9.81 -3.83
CA GLU A 479 14.58 10.40 -4.67
C GLU A 479 15.00 11.78 -4.14
N GLY A 480 14.06 12.60 -3.67
CA GLY A 480 14.37 13.87 -3.01
C GLY A 480 15.19 13.70 -1.72
N GLY A 481 14.85 12.71 -0.89
CA GLY A 481 15.59 12.38 0.33
C GLY A 481 17.01 11.88 0.05
N ALA A 482 17.16 11.03 -0.96
CA ALA A 482 18.45 10.52 -1.42
C ALA A 482 19.38 11.67 -1.90
N LEU A 483 18.87 12.59 -2.73
CA LEU A 483 19.62 13.75 -3.20
C LEU A 483 20.02 14.70 -2.06
N ALA A 484 19.13 14.92 -1.09
CA ALA A 484 19.43 15.76 0.08
C ALA A 484 20.53 15.15 0.96
N LEU A 485 20.49 13.83 1.19
CA LEU A 485 21.53 13.10 1.92
C LEU A 485 22.88 13.14 1.18
N GLY A 486 22.88 12.88 -0.13
CA GLY A 486 24.06 12.97 -0.97
C GLY A 486 24.70 14.37 -0.94
N ALA A 487 23.90 15.42 -1.08
CA ALA A 487 24.36 16.80 -0.98
C ALA A 487 24.95 17.12 0.41
N THR A 488 24.33 16.62 1.47
CA THR A 488 24.77 16.84 2.86
C THR A 488 26.11 16.14 3.14
N LEU A 489 26.27 14.88 2.70
CA LEU A 489 27.52 14.14 2.81
C LEU A 489 28.65 14.83 2.03
N ALA A 490 28.36 15.32 0.82
CA ALA A 490 29.32 16.04 0.01
C ALA A 490 29.73 17.39 0.65
N LEU A 491 28.78 18.10 1.26
CA LEU A 491 29.07 19.29 2.08
C LEU A 491 29.89 18.98 3.34
N ALA A 492 29.66 17.83 3.98
CA ALA A 492 30.44 17.39 5.14
C ALA A 492 31.89 17.05 4.75
N VAL A 493 32.08 16.33 3.63
CA VAL A 493 33.41 15.99 3.08
C VAL A 493 34.16 17.27 2.69
N THR A 494 33.53 18.21 1.99
CA THR A 494 34.15 19.50 1.65
C THR A 494 34.45 20.35 2.88
N GLY A 495 33.58 20.33 3.90
CA GLY A 495 33.83 20.96 5.20
C GLY A 495 35.02 20.36 5.95
N SER A 496 35.29 19.06 5.79
CA SER A 496 36.46 18.40 6.36
C SER A 496 37.76 18.78 5.62
N LEU A 497 37.71 18.89 4.29
CA LEU A 497 38.82 19.35 3.45
C LEU A 497 39.15 20.84 3.69
N ARG A 498 38.12 21.66 3.97
CA ARG A 498 38.25 23.08 4.36
C ARG A 498 39.14 23.27 5.60
N ARG A 499 39.13 22.34 6.55
CA ARG A 499 39.95 22.41 7.78
C ARG A 499 41.45 22.14 7.53
N ARG A 500 41.82 21.65 6.33
CA ARG A 500 43.22 21.34 5.96
C ARG A 500 43.90 22.43 5.10
N HIS A 501 43.27 23.60 4.90
CA HIS A 501 43.83 24.75 4.16
C HIS A 501 44.26 24.49 2.70
N ARG A 502 43.69 23.50 2.00
CA ARG A 502 44.12 23.10 0.64
C ARG A 502 43.45 23.82 -0.55
N LEU A 503 42.55 24.79 -0.35
CA LEU A 503 41.80 25.42 -1.46
C LEU A 503 41.62 26.94 -1.30
N ALA A 504 42.16 27.69 -2.25
CA ALA A 504 41.97 29.15 -2.41
C ALA A 504 40.51 29.52 -2.72
N ARG A 505 40.09 30.76 -2.42
CA ARG A 505 38.68 31.23 -2.51
C ARG A 505 38.03 30.96 -3.88
N GLY A 506 38.74 31.14 -5.00
CA GLY A 506 38.24 30.89 -6.36
C GLY A 506 38.11 29.41 -6.76
N GLY A 507 38.86 28.51 -6.11
CA GLY A 507 38.70 27.06 -6.31
C GLY A 507 37.44 26.50 -5.64
N ARG A 508 36.92 27.19 -4.61
CA ARG A 508 35.75 26.75 -3.83
C ARG A 508 34.46 26.81 -4.63
N LEU A 509 34.23 27.90 -5.37
CA LEU A 509 33.02 28.04 -6.18
C LEU A 509 32.98 26.99 -7.29
N LYS A 510 34.15 26.70 -7.89
CA LYS A 510 34.32 25.67 -8.91
C LYS A 510 34.11 24.26 -8.36
N LEU A 511 34.64 23.97 -7.17
CA LEU A 511 34.41 22.71 -6.47
C LEU A 511 32.91 22.50 -6.17
N VAL A 512 32.22 23.52 -5.66
CA VAL A 512 30.78 23.44 -5.37
C VAL A 512 29.99 23.29 -6.67
N ALA A 513 30.30 24.05 -7.71
CA ALA A 513 29.64 23.92 -9.02
C ALA A 513 29.83 22.52 -9.61
N GLY A 514 31.05 21.99 -9.57
CA GLY A 514 31.34 20.62 -9.97
C GLY A 514 30.57 19.61 -9.14
N LEU A 515 30.54 19.77 -7.81
CA LEU A 515 29.84 18.89 -6.88
C LEU A 515 28.34 18.84 -7.16
N VAL A 516 27.71 20.00 -7.37
CA VAL A 516 26.30 20.08 -7.76
C VAL A 516 26.07 19.40 -9.11
N LEU A 517 26.94 19.63 -10.11
CA LEU A 517 26.84 18.98 -11.41
C LEU A 517 27.00 17.45 -11.31
N GLY A 518 27.90 16.97 -10.45
CA GLY A 518 28.16 15.55 -10.24
C GLY A 518 27.06 14.85 -9.45
N SER A 519 26.54 15.50 -8.40
CA SER A 519 25.48 14.96 -7.55
C SER A 519 24.13 14.95 -8.22
N SER A 520 23.97 15.76 -9.27
CA SER A 520 22.76 15.84 -10.09
C SER A 520 22.90 15.10 -11.44
N GLY A 521 24.08 14.60 -11.80
CA GLY A 521 24.28 13.88 -13.06
C GLY A 521 24.16 14.75 -14.32
N LEU A 522 24.61 16.03 -14.28
CA LEU A 522 24.50 17.07 -15.33
C LEU A 522 23.10 17.73 -15.52
N PHE A 523 22.17 17.48 -14.59
CA PHE A 523 20.74 17.87 -14.60
C PHE A 523 20.39 19.33 -14.97
N VAL A 524 21.28 20.28 -14.70
CA VAL A 524 20.95 21.71 -14.74
C VAL A 524 21.57 22.43 -15.94
N LEU A 525 22.43 21.79 -16.73
CA LEU A 525 23.16 22.47 -17.81
C LEU A 525 22.22 23.08 -18.87
N PRO A 526 21.15 22.39 -19.34
CA PRO A 526 20.19 22.98 -20.28
C PRO A 526 19.34 24.09 -19.65
N GLY A 527 18.98 23.96 -18.37
CA GLY A 527 18.27 25.01 -17.62
C GLY A 527 19.13 26.25 -17.39
N VAL A 528 20.42 26.07 -17.14
CA VAL A 528 21.40 27.16 -16.98
C VAL A 528 21.73 27.83 -18.32
N LEU A 529 21.91 27.06 -19.40
CA LEU A 529 22.13 27.62 -20.75
C LEU A 529 20.88 28.34 -21.27
N GLY A 530 19.69 27.79 -21.03
CA GLY A 530 18.41 28.44 -21.33
C GLY A 530 18.17 29.72 -20.52
N PHE A 531 18.46 29.70 -19.21
CA PHE A 531 18.39 30.89 -18.36
C PHE A 531 19.39 31.99 -18.77
N LEU A 532 20.55 31.60 -19.32
CA LEU A 532 21.59 32.51 -19.83
C LEU A 532 21.39 32.89 -21.32
N GLY A 533 20.33 32.40 -21.98
CA GLY A 533 20.03 32.70 -23.39
C GLY A 533 21.04 32.13 -24.40
N LEU A 534 21.82 31.13 -24.01
CA LEU A 534 22.85 30.52 -24.85
C LEU A 534 22.30 29.26 -25.54
N ALA A 535 22.46 29.18 -26.87
CA ALA A 535 22.09 28.00 -27.64
C ALA A 535 23.00 26.81 -27.31
N THR A 536 22.43 25.61 -27.21
CA THR A 536 23.19 24.37 -27.09
C THR A 536 23.97 24.09 -28.38
N PRO A 537 25.29 23.85 -28.33
CA PRO A 537 26.10 23.50 -29.50
C PRO A 537 25.53 22.31 -30.29
N ALA A 538 25.61 22.33 -31.61
CA ALA A 538 25.04 21.30 -32.49
C ALA A 538 25.52 19.86 -32.21
N VAL A 539 26.72 19.70 -31.64
CA VAL A 539 27.25 18.40 -31.20
C VAL A 539 26.47 17.82 -30.02
N LEU A 540 25.83 18.68 -29.21
CA LEU A 540 24.95 18.29 -28.11
C LEU A 540 23.48 18.25 -28.52
N ALA A 541 23.12 18.64 -29.75
CA ALA A 541 21.73 18.70 -30.22
C ALA A 541 21.01 17.33 -30.25
N PRO A 542 21.65 16.19 -30.61
CA PRO A 542 21.02 14.87 -30.50
C PRO A 542 20.73 14.45 -29.05
N LEU A 543 21.44 15.04 -28.08
CA LEU A 543 21.25 14.85 -26.65
C LEU A 543 20.21 15.82 -26.04
N THR A 544 19.59 16.70 -26.84
CA THR A 544 18.64 17.71 -26.33
C THR A 544 17.39 17.90 -27.20
N SER A 545 17.32 17.29 -28.39
CA SER A 545 16.28 17.53 -29.40
C SER A 545 14.95 16.79 -29.19
N GLY A 546 14.78 16.05 -28.09
CA GLY A 546 13.51 15.46 -27.70
C GLY A 546 12.95 16.10 -26.44
N LEU A 547 12.30 17.27 -26.53
CA LEU A 547 11.62 17.89 -25.39
C LEU A 547 10.34 18.62 -25.79
N PRO A 548 9.22 18.24 -25.17
CA PRO A 548 8.49 19.11 -24.26
C PRO A 548 8.77 18.71 -22.80
N LEU A 549 8.69 19.72 -21.93
CA LEU A 549 9.04 19.74 -20.51
C LEU A 549 8.51 18.53 -19.70
N GLY A 550 9.40 17.89 -18.94
CA GLY A 550 9.06 16.93 -17.89
C GLY A 550 10.30 16.24 -17.30
N LEU A 551 10.52 16.39 -15.98
CA LEU A 551 11.55 15.66 -15.22
C LEU A 551 11.43 14.12 -15.37
N SER A 552 10.23 13.62 -15.64
CA SER A 552 9.88 12.19 -15.74
C SER A 552 10.38 11.48 -17.00
N THR A 553 10.51 12.16 -18.14
CA THR A 553 10.94 11.53 -19.40
C THR A 553 12.46 11.39 -19.50
N TRP A 554 13.21 12.29 -18.85
CA TRP A 554 14.67 12.29 -18.80
C TRP A 554 15.24 11.37 -17.72
N LEU A 555 14.57 11.23 -16.57
CA LEU A 555 14.89 10.17 -15.60
C LEU A 555 14.81 8.78 -16.26
N GLY A 556 13.86 8.56 -17.17
CA GLY A 556 13.76 7.32 -17.94
C GLY A 556 14.91 7.04 -18.93
N ALA A 557 15.77 8.02 -19.23
CA ALA A 557 16.97 7.81 -20.05
C ALA A 557 18.20 7.46 -19.19
N VAL A 558 18.24 7.93 -17.94
CA VAL A 558 19.36 7.72 -16.99
C VAL A 558 19.13 6.48 -16.12
N LEU A 559 17.89 6.28 -15.66
CA LEU A 559 17.41 5.15 -14.86
C LEU A 559 16.69 4.09 -15.72
N GLY A 560 16.64 4.27 -17.04
CA GLY A 560 15.88 3.41 -17.95
C GLY A 560 14.36 3.58 -17.83
N ARG A 561 13.61 3.31 -18.90
CA ARG A 561 12.13 3.39 -18.93
C ARG A 561 11.43 2.33 -18.05
N SER A 562 12.21 1.57 -17.28
CA SER A 562 11.81 0.41 -16.50
C SER A 562 12.63 0.24 -15.20
N GLY A 563 13.29 1.29 -14.70
CA GLY A 563 14.07 1.24 -13.44
C GLY A 563 15.45 0.59 -13.53
N HIS A 564 15.93 0.33 -14.75
CA HIS A 564 17.26 -0.23 -15.01
C HIS A 564 18.25 0.90 -15.42
N GLY A 565 19.21 1.21 -14.55
CA GLY A 565 20.20 2.26 -14.75
C GLY A 565 21.24 1.91 -15.80
N ASN A 566 21.60 2.88 -16.66
CA ASN A 566 22.65 2.67 -17.66
C ASN A 566 24.03 2.50 -16.98
N PRO A 567 24.75 1.38 -17.19
CA PRO A 567 26.00 1.09 -16.48
C PRO A 567 27.09 2.14 -16.71
N LEU A 568 27.10 2.84 -17.86
CA LEU A 568 28.05 3.93 -18.10
C LEU A 568 27.76 5.16 -17.24
N LEU A 569 26.48 5.51 -17.10
CA LEU A 569 26.03 6.64 -16.27
C LEU A 569 26.07 6.30 -14.77
N MET A 570 25.95 5.02 -14.43
CA MET A 570 26.03 4.47 -13.07
C MET A 570 27.46 4.04 -12.69
N SER A 571 28.48 4.64 -13.32
CA SER A 571 29.88 4.30 -13.06
C SER A 571 30.75 5.55 -12.86
N ALA A 572 32.00 5.32 -12.44
CA ALA A 572 33.01 6.36 -12.38
C ALA A 572 33.57 6.75 -13.77
N ALA A 573 33.09 6.17 -14.88
CA ALA A 573 33.67 6.39 -16.20
C ALA A 573 33.61 7.87 -16.63
N LEU A 574 32.48 8.54 -16.43
CA LEU A 574 32.32 9.96 -16.76
C LEU A 574 33.24 10.87 -15.93
N PRO A 575 33.28 10.79 -14.59
CA PRO A 575 34.21 11.62 -13.82
C PRO A 575 35.68 11.29 -14.10
N VAL A 576 36.03 10.01 -14.32
CA VAL A 576 37.39 9.60 -14.73
C VAL A 576 37.78 10.23 -16.06
N LEU A 577 36.90 10.16 -17.07
CA LEU A 577 37.15 10.74 -18.40
C LEU A 577 37.25 12.26 -18.33
N ALA A 578 36.35 12.92 -17.59
CA ALA A 578 36.38 14.36 -17.40
C ALA A 578 37.68 14.82 -16.73
N ILE A 579 38.15 14.09 -15.71
CA ILE A 579 39.43 14.33 -15.08
C ILE A 579 40.56 14.11 -16.09
N ALA A 580 40.60 12.98 -16.79
CA ALA A 580 41.66 12.67 -17.76
C ALA A 580 41.83 13.74 -18.84
N LEU A 581 40.73 14.27 -19.38
CA LEU A 581 40.73 15.31 -20.41
C LEU A 581 41.07 16.70 -19.85
N GLY A 582 40.65 17.00 -18.62
CA GLY A 582 40.77 18.33 -18.02
C GLY A 582 41.94 18.51 -17.05
N TYR A 583 42.65 17.43 -16.69
CA TYR A 583 43.64 17.42 -15.60
C TYR A 583 44.78 18.43 -15.79
N GLY A 584 45.23 18.59 -17.04
CA GLY A 584 46.31 19.50 -17.41
C GLY A 584 45.97 20.97 -17.19
N ILE A 585 44.67 21.31 -17.09
CA ILE A 585 44.22 22.67 -16.91
C ILE A 585 43.99 22.93 -15.42
N LYS A 586 45.04 23.36 -14.70
CA LYS A 586 45.03 23.60 -13.24
C LYS A 586 43.80 24.38 -12.75
N MET A 587 43.32 25.32 -13.55
CA MET A 587 42.13 26.13 -13.27
C MET A 587 40.83 25.33 -13.07
N TRP A 588 40.70 24.16 -13.69
CA TRP A 588 39.49 23.31 -13.69
C TRP A 588 39.54 22.17 -12.69
N ARG A 589 40.71 21.83 -12.14
CA ARG A 589 40.89 20.75 -11.18
C ARG A 589 39.89 20.77 -10.02
N PRO A 590 39.54 21.93 -9.40
CA PRO A 590 38.52 21.95 -8.36
C PRO A 590 37.13 21.57 -8.89
N ALA A 591 36.74 22.01 -10.10
CA ALA A 591 35.45 21.64 -10.69
C ALA A 591 35.38 20.15 -11.05
N LEU A 592 36.47 19.58 -11.58
CA LEU A 592 36.55 18.17 -11.93
C LEU A 592 36.53 17.28 -10.67
N ALA A 593 37.25 17.68 -9.62
CA ALA A 593 37.18 17.01 -8.32
C ALA A 593 35.79 17.13 -7.70
N GLY A 594 35.13 18.28 -7.85
CA GLY A 594 33.75 18.48 -7.42
C GLY A 594 32.82 17.51 -8.14
N PHE A 595 32.91 17.44 -9.47
CA PHE A 595 32.10 16.54 -10.29
C PHE A 595 32.27 15.08 -9.86
N ALA A 596 33.51 14.63 -9.68
CA ALA A 596 33.78 13.28 -9.19
C ALA A 596 33.24 13.00 -7.78
N LEU A 597 33.33 13.95 -6.83
CA LEU A 597 32.73 13.81 -5.49
C LEU A 597 31.20 13.78 -5.54
N GLY A 598 30.60 14.61 -6.40
CA GLY A 598 29.15 14.61 -6.60
C GLY A 598 28.66 13.27 -7.14
N THR A 599 29.32 12.75 -8.18
CA THR A 599 29.00 11.42 -8.74
C THR A 599 29.21 10.32 -7.71
N ALA A 600 30.29 10.37 -6.92
CA ALA A 600 30.50 9.42 -5.84
C ALA A 600 29.36 9.41 -4.81
N GLY A 601 28.89 10.59 -4.40
CA GLY A 601 27.76 10.73 -3.47
C GLY A 601 26.46 10.16 -4.04
N LEU A 602 26.19 10.39 -5.33
CA LEU A 602 25.05 9.81 -6.03
C LEU A 602 25.13 8.27 -6.05
N LEU A 603 26.24 7.71 -6.53
CA LEU A 603 26.43 6.26 -6.64
C LEU A 603 26.37 5.54 -5.29
N PHE A 604 26.98 6.12 -4.25
CA PHE A 604 26.90 5.58 -2.90
C PHE A 604 25.46 5.55 -2.38
N THR A 605 24.70 6.62 -2.63
CA THR A 605 23.30 6.69 -2.20
C THR A 605 22.43 5.67 -2.93
N LEU A 606 22.64 5.49 -4.25
CA LEU A 606 21.95 4.46 -5.03
C LEU A 606 22.30 3.06 -4.51
N ALA A 607 23.57 2.81 -4.16
CA ALA A 607 23.99 1.53 -3.60
C ALA A 607 23.35 1.21 -2.24
N VAL A 608 23.28 2.20 -1.35
CA VAL A 608 22.70 2.04 0.00
C VAL A 608 21.17 1.93 -0.05
N SER A 609 20.53 2.63 -0.98
CA SER A 609 19.07 2.68 -1.08
C SER A 609 18.48 1.52 -1.87
N GLY A 610 19.27 0.80 -2.68
CA GLY A 610 18.79 -0.32 -3.50
C GLY A 610 17.71 0.07 -4.51
N LEU A 611 17.69 1.34 -4.95
CA LEU A 611 16.62 1.91 -5.77
C LEU A 611 16.76 1.64 -7.28
N VAL A 612 17.91 1.12 -7.71
CA VAL A 612 18.27 1.01 -9.13
C VAL A 612 18.96 -0.32 -9.36
N ASP A 613 18.40 -1.10 -10.28
CA ASP A 613 19.09 -2.24 -10.87
C ASP A 613 19.97 -1.72 -12.02
N VAL A 614 21.22 -2.16 -12.12
CA VAL A 614 22.13 -1.68 -13.17
C VAL A 614 22.07 -2.65 -14.34
N THR A 615 21.64 -2.15 -15.51
CA THR A 615 21.48 -2.99 -16.70
C THR A 615 22.78 -3.72 -17.03
N TRP A 616 22.70 -5.05 -17.19
CA TRP A 616 23.82 -5.97 -17.47
C TRP A 616 24.77 -6.28 -16.30
N VAL A 617 24.49 -5.75 -15.12
CA VAL A 617 25.09 -6.24 -13.87
C VAL A 617 24.06 -7.20 -13.25
N PRO A 618 24.48 -8.38 -12.75
CA PRO A 618 23.54 -9.27 -12.05
C PRO A 618 23.09 -8.62 -10.75
N ASP A 619 21.80 -8.70 -10.42
CA ASP A 619 21.15 -8.04 -9.26
C ASP A 619 21.92 -8.23 -7.93
N SER A 620 22.55 -9.40 -7.74
CA SER A 620 23.38 -9.72 -6.56
C SER A 620 24.68 -8.91 -6.46
N PHE A 621 25.08 -8.22 -7.52
CA PHE A 621 26.32 -7.45 -7.64
C PHE A 621 26.08 -5.95 -7.85
N ASP A 622 24.86 -5.49 -8.05
CA ASP A 622 24.55 -4.08 -8.37
C ASP A 622 25.00 -3.11 -7.28
N GLN A 623 24.73 -3.45 -6.02
CA GLN A 623 25.20 -2.67 -4.88
C GLN A 623 26.74 -2.62 -4.82
N ILE A 624 27.39 -3.75 -5.08
CA ILE A 624 28.86 -3.85 -5.08
C ILE A 624 29.44 -3.01 -6.23
N PHE A 625 28.85 -3.09 -7.42
CA PHE A 625 29.24 -2.32 -8.59
C PHE A 625 29.15 -0.81 -8.33
N LEU A 626 28.03 -0.35 -7.76
CA LEU A 626 27.82 1.06 -7.41
C LEU A 626 28.80 1.53 -6.32
N LEU A 627 29.05 0.72 -5.28
CA LEU A 627 30.01 1.03 -4.23
C LEU A 627 31.45 1.13 -4.75
N VAL A 628 31.86 0.19 -5.61
CA VAL A 628 33.19 0.21 -6.23
C VAL A 628 33.36 1.47 -7.08
N ASN A 629 32.37 1.83 -7.88
CA ASN A 629 32.43 3.04 -8.69
C ASN A 629 32.37 4.32 -7.86
N ALA A 630 31.60 4.36 -6.77
CA ALA A 630 31.61 5.46 -5.82
C ALA A 630 33.01 5.64 -5.19
N ALA A 631 33.68 4.54 -4.85
CA ALA A 631 35.04 4.55 -4.32
C ALA A 631 36.05 5.05 -5.36
N ILE A 632 35.98 4.58 -6.61
CA ILE A 632 36.84 5.04 -7.71
C ILE A 632 36.67 6.55 -7.92
N ALA A 633 35.44 7.05 -8.02
CA ALA A 633 35.16 8.48 -8.21
C ALA A 633 35.69 9.32 -7.03
N SER A 634 35.56 8.82 -5.79
CA SER A 634 36.10 9.47 -4.59
C SER A 634 37.63 9.56 -4.60
N VAL A 635 38.31 8.46 -4.97
CA VAL A 635 39.77 8.41 -5.08
C VAL A 635 40.26 9.36 -6.16
N MET A 636 39.62 9.37 -7.33
CA MET A 636 39.98 10.27 -8.43
C MET A 636 39.81 11.74 -8.05
N ALA A 637 38.75 12.08 -7.32
CA ALA A 637 38.58 13.44 -6.80
C ALA A 637 39.68 13.84 -5.82
N LEU A 638 40.08 12.93 -4.93
CA LEU A 638 41.15 13.16 -3.97
C LEU A 638 42.50 13.37 -4.66
N LEU A 639 42.84 12.52 -5.64
CA LEU A 639 44.06 12.65 -6.44
C LEU A 639 44.10 13.99 -7.17
N THR A 640 42.95 14.42 -7.71
CA THR A 640 42.82 15.71 -8.41
C THR A 640 43.07 16.92 -7.49
N LEU A 641 42.91 16.76 -6.18
CA LEU A 641 43.10 17.80 -5.16
C LEU A 641 44.43 17.69 -4.38
N LEU A 642 45.26 16.66 -4.64
CA LEU A 642 46.48 16.37 -3.87
C LEU A 642 47.75 17.04 -4.41
N GLU A 643 47.75 17.52 -5.65
CA GLU A 643 48.93 18.13 -6.32
C GLU A 643 48.95 19.67 -6.31
N ASP A 644 48.14 20.31 -5.45
CA ASP A 644 48.21 21.76 -5.16
C ASP A 644 48.95 22.05 -3.84
#